data_AF-A0A835J8R6-F1
#
_entry.id   AF-A0A835J8R6-F1
#
_cell.length_a   1.000
_cell.length_b   1.000
_cell.length_c   1.000
_cell.angle_alpha   90.00
_cell.angle_beta   90.00
_cell.angle_gamma   90.00
#
_symmetry.space_group_name_H-M   'P 1'
#
loop_
_entity.id
_entity.type
_entity.pdbx_description
1 polymer ?
#
loop_
_entity_poly.entity_id
_entity_poly.type
_entity_poly.pdbx_seq_one_letter_code
_entity_poly.pdbx_strand_id
1 'polypeptide(L)'
;MGEKMSNCKASCSVLLVCFIVGLCSVCQYSAAQVDANQTANLIINASISRPIPETLFGIFFEVIFLLSIQEFDSHLEINHAGAGGIWAELVSNRGFEAGGQNTPSNIAPWSIIGDQSSLTVSTDRSSCFERNKVALQMDVLCDSKDSNICPAGGVGIYNPGFWGMNIEQGKVYKVVLHVRSPGPVNVSVSLTSSDGSKILATANIVDSDVSNWTKVEVLLEATGTDPNSRLQLTTSRKGVIWFDQVSAMPLDTYKGHGFRNELIEMLDDIKPQFIRFPGGCFVEGEWLRNAFRWKESIGPWEERPGHFGDVWMYWTDDGLGYFEFLQLAEDLGSRPIWVFNNGISHQDQVDTTAVLPFVQEALDGLEFARGDSNSKWGSVRAAMGHPEPFDLKYVAVGNEDCGKKNYRGNYLKFYNAIRSAYPDIKIISNCDGSSRSLDHPADYYDFHVYTSASNLFSMTHQFDRTSRTGPKAFVSEYAVTGKDAGTGSLLAALAEAGFLIGLEKNSDIVEMASYAPLFVNANDRRWNPDAIVFNSSKHYGTPSYWVQKLFRESSGANLLDSKLQTNSSTLVASAITWQNSDGKTYLKIKIVNFGNSKVNLKVSIDGLGLSSQLSESTKTVLTSSNLMDENSFSNPKKVVPAQTLVENADKDMDVVLSPYSITSFDLLTESNSIRMPQTESFSRSSI
;
A
#
# COMPACT_ATOMS: atom_id res chain seq x y z
N MET A 1 11.54 -18.29 97.64
CA MET A 1 11.38 -16.89 98.09
C MET A 1 12.36 -16.03 97.32
N GLY A 2 11.87 -15.02 96.61
CA GLY A 2 12.68 -14.13 95.78
C GLY A 2 11.80 -13.13 95.05
N GLU A 3 12.07 -11.85 95.26
CA GLU A 3 11.49 -10.71 94.51
C GLU A 3 11.96 -10.75 93.02
N LYS A 4 11.42 -9.99 92.06
CA LYS A 4 10.86 -8.63 92.11
C LYS A 4 9.97 -8.35 90.88
N MET A 5 8.94 -7.53 91.01
CA MET A 5 8.07 -7.08 89.90
C MET A 5 8.59 -5.80 89.23
N SER A 6 8.48 -5.69 87.89
CA SER A 6 8.10 -4.43 87.23
C SER A 6 7.68 -4.61 85.75
N ASN A 7 6.82 -3.69 85.29
CA ASN A 7 6.47 -3.29 83.91
C ASN A 7 5.69 -4.21 82.93
N CYS A 8 4.37 -3.96 82.92
CA CYS A 8 3.59 -3.43 81.78
C CYS A 8 3.80 -3.93 80.33
N LYS A 9 2.81 -4.71 79.88
CA LYS A 9 1.95 -4.46 78.69
C LYS A 9 2.62 -4.04 77.36
N ALA A 10 2.91 -5.03 76.51
CA ALA A 10 2.53 -5.02 75.09
C ALA A 10 2.36 -6.47 74.62
N SER A 11 1.12 -6.93 74.41
CA SER A 11 0.81 -8.30 73.99
C SER A 11 -0.14 -8.31 72.80
N CYS A 12 -0.13 -9.41 72.04
CA CYS A 12 -1.00 -9.71 70.88
C CYS A 12 -0.72 -9.04 69.52
N SER A 13 0.54 -8.69 69.20
CA SER A 13 0.92 -8.27 67.81
C SER A 13 2.03 -9.10 67.14
N VAL A 14 2.70 -10.02 67.85
CA VAL A 14 3.91 -10.71 67.34
C VAL A 14 3.70 -12.20 67.05
N LEU A 15 2.65 -12.82 67.61
CA LEU A 15 2.41 -14.27 67.48
C LEU A 15 1.58 -14.71 66.26
N LEU A 16 0.96 -13.77 65.52
CA LEU A 16 0.23 -14.09 64.28
C LEU A 16 1.14 -14.10 63.03
N VAL A 17 2.29 -13.41 63.08
CA VAL A 17 3.21 -13.28 61.94
C VAL A 17 4.02 -14.57 61.73
N CYS A 18 4.43 -15.25 62.79
CA CYS A 18 5.27 -16.45 62.70
C CYS A 18 4.53 -17.70 62.18
N PHE A 19 3.19 -17.74 62.21
CA PHE A 19 2.41 -18.88 61.68
C PHE A 19 2.10 -18.75 60.18
N ILE A 20 2.16 -17.53 59.61
CA ILE A 20 1.97 -17.30 58.17
C ILE A 20 3.29 -17.51 57.42
N VAL A 21 4.43 -17.09 58.00
CA VAL A 21 5.76 -17.30 57.41
C VAL A 21 6.22 -18.78 57.43
N GLY A 22 5.63 -19.61 58.30
CA GLY A 22 5.92 -21.04 58.38
C GLY A 22 5.25 -21.91 57.29
N LEU A 23 4.11 -21.50 56.73
CA LEU A 23 3.41 -22.24 55.67
C LEU A 23 3.77 -21.80 54.24
N CYS A 24 4.40 -20.63 54.06
CA CYS A 24 4.87 -20.19 52.73
C CYS A 24 6.12 -20.93 52.23
N SER A 25 6.79 -21.72 53.08
CA SER A 25 8.11 -22.31 52.81
C SER A 25 8.10 -23.78 52.39
N VAL A 26 6.93 -24.41 52.26
CA VAL A 26 6.78 -25.84 51.89
C VAL A 26 5.91 -26.04 50.63
N CYS A 27 5.31 -24.98 50.09
CA CYS A 27 4.59 -24.98 48.80
C CYS A 27 5.37 -24.27 47.68
N GLN A 28 6.71 -24.24 47.76
CA GLN A 28 7.61 -23.71 46.71
C GLN A 28 8.41 -24.80 45.97
N TYR A 29 7.93 -26.05 45.98
CA TYR A 29 8.41 -27.10 45.08
C TYR A 29 7.26 -27.63 44.22
N SER A 30 7.56 -27.86 42.93
CA SER A 30 6.63 -28.37 41.90
C SER A 30 5.69 -27.37 41.22
N ALA A 31 6.23 -26.22 40.79
CA ALA A 31 5.81 -25.58 39.54
C ALA A 31 7.01 -24.93 38.81
N ALA A 32 8.14 -25.65 38.74
CA ALA A 32 8.98 -25.49 37.57
C ALA A 32 8.15 -25.99 36.40
N GLN A 33 7.51 -25.06 35.68
CA GLN A 33 6.85 -25.36 34.42
C GLN A 33 7.98 -25.72 33.46
N VAL A 34 8.27 -27.02 33.37
CA VAL A 34 9.02 -27.56 32.25
C VAL A 34 8.21 -27.14 31.04
N ASP A 35 8.76 -26.25 30.22
CA ASP A 35 8.22 -25.97 28.89
C ASP A 35 8.18 -27.29 28.15
N ALA A 36 7.01 -27.92 28.18
CA ALA A 36 6.75 -29.16 27.49
C ALA A 36 6.74 -28.81 26.00
N ASN A 37 7.91 -28.88 25.37
CA ASN A 37 8.09 -28.66 23.94
C ASN A 37 7.00 -29.46 23.21
N GLN A 38 6.06 -28.75 22.58
CA GLN A 38 4.97 -29.40 21.89
C GLN A 38 5.57 -30.18 20.72
N THR A 39 5.09 -31.38 20.46
CA THR A 39 5.52 -32.18 19.32
C THR A 39 4.48 -32.15 18.22
N ALA A 40 4.95 -32.01 16.97
CA ALA A 40 4.12 -32.05 15.78
C ALA A 40 4.87 -32.78 14.66
N ASN A 41 4.14 -33.40 13.74
CA ASN A 41 4.71 -34.01 12.54
C ASN A 41 4.10 -33.35 11.30
N LEU A 42 4.92 -32.86 10.37
CA LEU A 42 4.49 -32.40 9.05
C LEU A 42 4.92 -33.42 8.00
N ILE A 43 3.95 -34.10 7.40
CA ILE A 43 4.19 -35.05 6.29
C ILE A 43 3.89 -34.32 4.99
N ILE A 44 4.83 -34.35 4.04
CA ILE A 44 4.70 -33.73 2.72
C ILE A 44 4.82 -34.82 1.67
N ASN A 45 3.81 -34.96 0.81
CA ASN A 45 3.84 -35.87 -0.33
C ASN A 45 3.97 -35.06 -1.62
N ALA A 46 5.20 -34.92 -2.11
CA ALA A 46 5.51 -34.17 -3.32
C ALA A 46 5.04 -34.85 -4.62
N SER A 47 4.63 -36.13 -4.56
CA SER A 47 4.04 -36.83 -5.71
C SER A 47 2.66 -36.31 -6.09
N ILE A 48 1.99 -35.59 -5.18
CA ILE A 48 0.68 -34.98 -5.38
C ILE A 48 0.84 -33.47 -5.25
N SER A 49 0.58 -32.76 -6.35
CA SER A 49 0.63 -31.31 -6.37
C SER A 49 -0.51 -30.71 -7.21
N ARG A 50 -0.83 -29.44 -6.97
CA ARG A 50 -1.74 -28.64 -7.78
C ARG A 50 -1.13 -27.26 -8.06
N PRO A 51 -1.35 -26.67 -9.25
CA PRO A 51 -0.91 -25.31 -9.51
C PRO A 51 -1.66 -24.31 -8.62
N ILE A 52 -0.92 -23.34 -8.10
CA ILE A 52 -1.44 -22.11 -7.51
C ILE A 52 -1.62 -21.09 -8.65
N PRO A 53 -2.69 -20.28 -8.68
CA PRO A 53 -2.84 -19.20 -9.66
C PRO A 53 -1.62 -18.28 -9.70
N GLU A 54 -1.22 -17.86 -10.91
CA GLU A 54 -0.20 -16.82 -11.08
C GLU A 54 -0.61 -15.50 -10.41
N THR A 55 -1.90 -15.27 -10.18
CA THR A 55 -2.45 -14.05 -9.59
C THR A 55 -2.66 -14.11 -8.08
N LEU A 56 -2.24 -15.17 -7.38
CA LEU A 56 -2.66 -15.38 -5.98
C LEU A 56 -2.33 -14.19 -5.07
N PHE A 57 -1.13 -13.62 -5.16
CA PHE A 57 -0.71 -12.46 -4.36
C PHE A 57 -0.39 -11.24 -5.21
N GLY A 58 -1.05 -10.14 -4.88
CA GLY A 58 -0.85 -8.82 -5.47
C GLY A 58 -0.95 -7.72 -4.42
N ILE A 59 -1.03 -6.48 -4.88
CA ILE A 59 -1.20 -5.31 -4.01
C ILE A 59 -2.53 -4.62 -4.27
N PHE A 60 -2.95 -3.88 -3.25
CA PHE A 60 -4.11 -3.02 -3.29
C PHE A 60 -3.69 -1.58 -3.03
N PHE A 61 -4.18 -0.68 -3.86
CA PHE A 61 -4.16 0.74 -3.60
C PHE A 61 -5.61 1.12 -3.21
N GLU A 62 -5.77 1.74 -2.02
CA GLU A 62 -6.93 2.49 -1.48
C GLU A 62 -8.37 1.89 -1.49
N VAL A 63 -9.27 1.97 -0.49
CA VAL A 63 -9.26 2.00 1.00
C VAL A 63 -10.58 1.35 1.54
N ILE A 64 -10.58 0.98 2.82
CA ILE A 64 -11.49 0.09 3.56
C ILE A 64 -12.65 0.81 4.29
N PHE A 65 -13.86 0.24 4.31
CA PHE A 65 -14.88 0.58 5.32
C PHE A 65 -15.01 -0.47 6.44
N LEU A 66 -15.22 -0.02 7.69
CA LEU A 66 -15.57 -0.91 8.81
C LEU A 66 -17.03 -0.68 9.24
N LEU A 67 -17.91 -1.61 8.89
CA LEU A 67 -19.34 -1.61 9.25
C LEU A 67 -19.66 -1.70 10.76
N SER A 68 -18.66 -1.58 11.65
CA SER A 68 -18.86 -1.58 13.09
C SER A 68 -17.81 -0.81 13.89
N ILE A 69 -17.80 0.53 13.78
CA ILE A 69 -17.59 1.48 14.90
C ILE A 69 -18.25 2.81 14.50
N GLN A 70 -18.99 3.40 15.42
CA GLN A 70 -19.68 4.67 15.22
C GLN A 70 -18.86 5.80 15.85
N GLU A 71 -17.81 6.31 15.17
CA GLU A 71 -17.13 7.58 15.49
C GLU A 71 -16.09 8.03 14.41
N PHE A 72 -16.36 9.19 13.79
CA PHE A 72 -15.48 10.18 13.11
C PHE A 72 -14.37 9.83 12.06
N ASP A 73 -14.52 10.49 10.89
CA ASP A 73 -13.50 11.34 10.20
C ASP A 73 -12.24 10.69 9.57
N SER A 74 -12.44 9.86 8.57
CA SER A 74 -11.45 9.26 7.65
C SER A 74 -10.86 10.30 6.64
N HIS A 75 -9.56 10.24 6.14
CA HIS A 75 -9.05 11.01 4.91
C HIS A 75 -8.57 10.22 3.58
N LEU A 76 -8.98 10.63 2.32
CA LEU A 76 -9.21 9.86 1.02
C LEU A 76 -8.03 9.94 0.04
N GLU A 77 -7.75 8.84 -0.67
CA GLU A 77 -6.38 8.34 -0.74
C GLU A 77 -5.84 8.23 0.69
N ILE A 78 -5.66 7.00 1.15
CA ILE A 78 -5.43 6.80 2.56
C ILE A 78 -4.03 7.23 2.97
N ASN A 79 -3.97 8.06 4.00
CA ASN A 79 -2.73 8.43 4.67
C ASN A 79 -1.69 9.10 3.75
N HIS A 80 -2.09 9.77 2.66
CA HIS A 80 -1.18 10.33 1.66
C HIS A 80 -0.27 9.29 0.97
N ALA A 81 -0.74 8.07 0.77
CA ALA A 81 -0.12 6.96 0.02
C ALA A 81 0.21 7.27 -1.45
N GLY A 82 -0.50 8.17 -2.10
CA GLY A 82 -0.39 8.62 -3.48
C GLY A 82 0.13 10.06 -3.55
N ALA A 83 -0.74 11.04 -3.28
CA ALA A 83 -0.41 12.46 -3.24
C ALA A 83 0.35 12.82 -1.95
N GLY A 84 1.68 12.97 -2.08
CA GLY A 84 2.62 13.03 -0.96
C GLY A 84 3.22 11.68 -0.58
N GLY A 85 2.73 10.61 -1.22
CA GLY A 85 3.21 9.23 -1.13
C GLY A 85 3.91 8.85 -2.40
N ILE A 86 3.49 7.78 -3.08
CA ILE A 86 4.21 7.24 -4.25
C ILE A 86 4.35 8.23 -5.42
N TRP A 87 3.48 9.25 -5.54
CA TRP A 87 3.59 10.29 -6.56
C TRP A 87 4.62 11.34 -6.15
N ALA A 88 5.59 11.64 -7.01
CA ALA A 88 6.76 12.46 -6.67
C ALA A 88 6.53 13.99 -6.75
N GLU A 89 5.29 14.45 -6.87
CA GLU A 89 4.94 15.86 -6.70
C GLU A 89 5.24 16.29 -5.27
N LEU A 90 6.08 17.32 -5.13
CA LEU A 90 6.46 17.85 -3.82
C LEU A 90 5.49 18.93 -3.34
N VAL A 91 4.80 19.62 -4.25
CA VAL A 91 3.92 20.76 -3.92
C VAL A 91 2.50 20.28 -3.62
N SER A 92 2.08 20.44 -2.36
CA SER A 92 0.69 20.21 -1.95
C SER A 92 -0.19 21.40 -2.35
N ASN A 93 -1.41 21.17 -2.85
CA ASN A 93 -2.31 22.21 -3.35
C ASN A 93 -1.66 23.10 -4.44
N ARG A 94 -1.07 22.47 -5.47
CA ARG A 94 -0.32 23.14 -6.56
C ARG A 94 -1.16 24.06 -7.46
N GLY A 95 -2.44 23.75 -7.64
CA GLY A 95 -3.39 24.52 -8.46
C GLY A 95 -4.31 25.45 -7.67
N PHE A 96 -4.15 25.56 -6.34
CA PHE A 96 -5.01 26.37 -5.45
C PHE A 96 -6.51 26.00 -5.42
N GLU A 97 -6.90 24.88 -6.05
CA GLU A 97 -8.30 24.40 -6.12
C GLU A 97 -8.79 23.74 -4.82
N ALA A 98 -7.96 23.59 -3.76
CA ALA A 98 -8.33 22.86 -2.53
C ALA A 98 -9.49 23.47 -1.70
N GLY A 99 -9.99 24.66 -2.04
CA GLY A 99 -11.25 25.22 -1.52
C GLY A 99 -12.48 24.92 -2.40
N GLY A 100 -12.32 24.11 -3.43
CA GLY A 100 -13.20 24.06 -4.59
C GLY A 100 -13.17 25.37 -5.39
N GLN A 101 -14.04 25.48 -6.39
CA GLN A 101 -14.06 26.62 -7.32
C GLN A 101 -14.53 27.98 -6.74
N ASN A 102 -14.66 28.09 -5.42
CA ASN A 102 -15.10 29.32 -4.74
C ASN A 102 -13.92 30.24 -4.48
N THR A 103 -14.12 31.55 -4.58
CA THR A 103 -13.07 32.55 -4.28
C THR A 103 -13.47 33.45 -3.10
N PRO A 104 -12.58 33.67 -2.11
CA PRO A 104 -11.22 33.13 -2.02
C PRO A 104 -11.22 31.61 -1.74
N SER A 105 -10.42 30.88 -2.51
CA SER A 105 -10.16 29.45 -2.30
C SER A 105 -9.19 29.26 -1.14
N ASN A 106 -9.19 28.04 -0.57
CA ASN A 106 -8.23 27.64 0.44
C ASN A 106 -6.84 27.44 -0.18
N ILE A 107 -5.88 28.28 0.21
CA ILE A 107 -4.49 28.16 -0.23
C ILE A 107 -3.63 27.25 0.67
N ALA A 108 -4.15 26.67 1.76
CA ALA A 108 -3.34 25.78 2.61
C ALA A 108 -2.77 24.61 1.78
N PRO A 109 -1.51 24.18 2.00
CA PRO A 109 -0.59 24.61 3.06
C PRO A 109 0.30 25.82 2.68
N TRP A 110 0.02 26.54 1.60
CA TRP A 110 0.76 27.75 1.24
C TRP A 110 0.68 28.81 2.35
N SER A 111 1.78 29.50 2.58
CA SER A 111 1.96 30.48 3.65
C SER A 111 2.77 31.69 3.17
N ILE A 112 2.57 32.84 3.82
CA ILE A 112 3.15 34.14 3.41
C ILE A 112 4.56 34.32 3.99
N ILE A 113 5.50 34.84 3.18
CA ILE A 113 6.80 35.39 3.58
C ILE A 113 6.67 36.90 3.59
N GLY A 114 6.62 37.50 4.78
CA GLY A 114 6.39 38.93 4.99
C GLY A 114 5.15 39.18 5.85
N ASP A 115 4.70 40.42 5.87
CA ASP A 115 3.48 40.86 6.57
C ASP A 115 2.58 41.75 5.69
N GLN A 116 1.40 42.11 6.22
CA GLN A 116 0.39 42.93 5.54
C GLN A 116 0.85 44.34 5.13
N SER A 117 1.96 44.86 5.67
CA SER A 117 2.56 46.12 5.21
C SER A 117 3.42 45.94 3.95
N SER A 118 3.85 44.70 3.69
CA SER A 118 4.80 44.35 2.63
C SER A 118 4.16 43.61 1.45
N LEU A 119 3.13 42.79 1.68
CA LEU A 119 2.32 42.16 0.63
C LEU A 119 0.91 41.74 1.12
N THR A 120 0.01 41.56 0.16
CA THR A 120 -1.29 40.89 0.33
C THR A 120 -1.36 39.69 -0.61
N VAL A 121 -1.97 38.59 -0.16
CA VAL A 121 -2.22 37.39 -0.98
C VAL A 121 -3.70 37.09 -0.98
N SER A 122 -4.24 36.75 -2.15
CA SER A 122 -5.64 36.36 -2.36
C SER A 122 -5.75 35.36 -3.51
N THR A 123 -6.97 34.90 -3.81
CA THR A 123 -7.25 34.03 -4.97
C THR A 123 -8.44 34.57 -5.76
N ASP A 124 -8.34 34.50 -7.09
CA ASP A 124 -9.39 34.91 -8.03
C ASP A 124 -9.67 33.81 -9.06
N ARG A 125 -10.60 34.04 -9.99
CA ARG A 125 -10.94 33.09 -11.08
C ARG A 125 -10.28 33.44 -12.42
N SER A 126 -9.06 33.98 -12.41
CA SER A 126 -8.39 34.50 -13.61
C SER A 126 -7.55 33.50 -14.39
N SER A 127 -7.44 32.23 -13.96
CA SER A 127 -6.59 31.23 -14.62
C SER A 127 -6.96 31.00 -16.10
N CYS A 128 -5.94 30.69 -16.88
CA CYS A 128 -6.06 30.29 -18.28
C CYS A 128 -6.75 28.93 -18.47
N PHE A 129 -6.62 27.97 -17.54
CA PHE A 129 -7.13 26.60 -17.70
C PHE A 129 -8.65 26.57 -17.63
N GLU A 130 -9.33 25.81 -18.48
CA GLU A 130 -10.80 25.84 -18.55
C GLU A 130 -11.45 25.17 -17.33
N ARG A 131 -10.84 24.07 -16.85
CA ARG A 131 -11.34 23.27 -15.73
C ARG A 131 -10.85 23.79 -14.38
N ASN A 132 -9.61 24.29 -14.35
CA ASN A 132 -8.96 24.85 -13.17
C ASN A 132 -8.97 26.38 -13.28
N LYS A 133 -9.87 27.04 -12.55
CA LYS A 133 -10.07 28.49 -12.71
C LYS A 133 -9.43 29.33 -11.62
N VAL A 134 -9.07 28.75 -10.48
CA VAL A 134 -8.48 29.47 -9.37
C VAL A 134 -7.02 29.84 -9.70
N ALA A 135 -6.65 31.08 -9.41
CA ALA A 135 -5.26 31.55 -9.46
C ALA A 135 -4.94 32.31 -8.17
N LEU A 136 -3.69 32.22 -7.70
CA LEU A 136 -3.21 32.98 -6.55
C LEU A 136 -2.71 34.35 -7.02
N GLN A 137 -3.29 35.43 -6.51
CA GLN A 137 -2.84 36.81 -6.72
C GLN A 137 -1.98 37.26 -5.53
N MET A 138 -0.80 37.79 -5.82
CA MET A 138 0.15 38.35 -4.87
C MET A 138 0.39 39.84 -5.18
N ASP A 139 -0.14 40.71 -4.32
CA ASP A 139 0.04 42.16 -4.38
C ASP A 139 1.23 42.58 -3.51
N VAL A 140 2.38 42.89 -4.13
CA VAL A 140 3.60 43.30 -3.43
C VAL A 140 3.62 44.81 -3.24
N LEU A 141 3.64 45.24 -1.97
CA LEU A 141 3.49 46.63 -1.55
C LEU A 141 4.82 47.34 -1.25
N CYS A 142 5.90 46.57 -1.07
CA CYS A 142 7.26 47.07 -0.83
C CYS A 142 8.11 47.07 -2.12
N ASP A 143 9.21 47.83 -2.14
CA ASP A 143 10.23 47.75 -3.18
C ASP A 143 11.65 47.86 -2.60
N SER A 144 12.64 47.32 -3.30
CA SER A 144 14.07 47.59 -3.10
C SER A 144 14.48 49.08 -3.07
N LYS A 145 13.69 50.01 -3.64
CA LYS A 145 14.06 51.44 -3.81
C LYS A 145 12.99 52.45 -3.38
N ASP A 146 11.85 51.99 -2.86
CA ASP A 146 10.75 52.85 -2.41
C ASP A 146 10.88 53.11 -0.90
N SER A 147 10.06 54.02 -0.36
CA SER A 147 9.92 54.32 1.06
C SER A 147 9.43 53.13 1.91
N ASN A 148 8.74 52.16 1.30
CA ASN A 148 8.41 50.88 1.90
C ASN A 148 9.43 49.83 1.43
N ILE A 149 10.51 49.62 2.18
CA ILE A 149 11.63 48.77 1.77
C ILE A 149 11.32 47.30 2.06
N CYS A 150 11.45 46.42 1.06
CA CYS A 150 11.27 44.99 1.29
C CYS A 150 12.35 44.40 2.23
N PRO A 151 11.99 43.46 3.13
CA PRO A 151 12.94 42.67 3.91
C PRO A 151 14.04 42.00 3.08
N ALA A 152 15.18 41.72 3.72
CA ALA A 152 16.25 40.93 3.12
C ALA A 152 15.76 39.52 2.77
N GLY A 153 15.98 39.07 1.52
CA GLY A 153 15.39 37.84 0.96
C GLY A 153 14.07 38.06 0.20
N GLY A 154 13.50 39.27 0.28
CA GLY A 154 12.24 39.62 -0.36
C GLY A 154 11.01 39.14 0.41
N VAL A 155 9.86 39.24 -0.25
CA VAL A 155 8.55 38.80 0.24
C VAL A 155 7.87 37.91 -0.78
N GLY A 156 6.93 37.09 -0.34
CA GLY A 156 6.14 36.25 -1.24
C GLY A 156 5.44 35.11 -0.53
N ILE A 157 5.51 33.90 -1.09
CA ILE A 157 4.82 32.71 -0.56
C ILE A 157 5.76 31.50 -0.50
N TYR A 158 5.43 30.54 0.35
CA TYR A 158 6.07 29.23 0.40
C TYR A 158 5.07 28.09 0.54
N ASN A 159 5.46 26.90 0.06
CA ASN A 159 4.76 25.65 0.24
C ASN A 159 5.67 24.65 0.97
N PRO A 160 5.28 24.11 2.13
CA PRO A 160 6.07 23.12 2.87
C PRO A 160 6.00 21.70 2.28
N GLY A 161 5.24 21.50 1.20
CA GLY A 161 4.92 20.18 0.67
C GLY A 161 4.13 19.33 1.67
N PHE A 162 4.31 18.02 1.57
CA PHE A 162 3.65 17.03 2.42
C PHE A 162 4.45 16.81 3.71
N TRP A 163 4.39 17.80 4.61
CA TRP A 163 5.17 17.90 5.86
C TRP A 163 6.69 17.92 5.67
N GLY A 164 7.14 18.58 4.60
CA GLY A 164 8.54 18.69 4.21
C GLY A 164 8.82 18.07 2.86
N MET A 165 9.65 18.75 2.06
CA MET A 165 10.20 18.24 0.82
C MET A 165 11.58 17.62 1.08
N ASN A 166 11.81 16.39 0.63
CA ASN A 166 13.13 15.75 0.73
C ASN A 166 14.02 16.21 -0.42
N ILE A 167 14.79 17.26 -0.15
CA ILE A 167 15.77 17.80 -1.08
C ILE A 167 17.12 17.18 -0.76
N GLU A 168 17.78 16.61 -1.79
CA GLU A 168 19.04 15.87 -1.66
C GLU A 168 20.14 16.51 -2.51
N GLN A 169 21.33 16.67 -1.93
CA GLN A 169 22.47 17.28 -2.61
C GLN A 169 22.83 16.56 -3.91
N GLY A 170 22.98 17.32 -5.00
CA GLY A 170 23.30 16.84 -6.35
C GLY A 170 22.10 16.38 -7.16
N LYS A 171 20.90 16.29 -6.58
CA LYS A 171 19.67 16.07 -7.35
C LYS A 171 19.17 17.36 -7.99
N VAL A 172 18.48 17.21 -9.12
CA VAL A 172 17.88 18.30 -9.87
C VAL A 172 16.37 18.19 -9.80
N TYR A 173 15.73 19.27 -9.39
CA TYR A 173 14.29 19.40 -9.26
C TYR A 173 13.77 20.32 -10.35
N LYS A 174 12.78 19.85 -11.11
CA LYS A 174 12.08 20.62 -12.13
C LYS A 174 10.89 21.31 -11.48
N VAL A 175 10.91 22.64 -11.46
CA VAL A 175 9.79 23.46 -11.01
C VAL A 175 9.10 24.05 -12.23
N VAL A 176 7.79 23.85 -12.33
CA VAL A 176 6.94 24.36 -13.40
C VAL A 176 5.84 25.20 -12.78
N LEU A 177 5.58 26.38 -13.35
CA LEU A 177 4.49 27.25 -12.91
C LEU A 177 3.99 28.12 -14.05
N HIS A 178 2.76 28.58 -13.93
CA HIS A 178 2.21 29.63 -14.77
C HIS A 178 2.28 30.94 -14.01
N VAL A 179 2.76 31.99 -14.68
CA VAL A 179 2.90 33.33 -14.13
C VAL A 179 2.23 34.35 -15.02
N ARG A 180 1.67 35.40 -14.40
CA ARG A 180 1.13 36.57 -15.10
C ARG A 180 1.36 37.84 -14.29
N SER A 181 1.70 38.94 -14.94
CA SER A 181 1.81 40.27 -14.33
C SER A 181 1.63 41.39 -15.36
N PRO A 182 0.98 42.52 -15.01
CA PRO A 182 0.93 43.73 -15.83
C PRO A 182 2.29 44.36 -16.17
N GLY A 183 3.39 43.93 -15.54
CA GLY A 183 4.73 44.43 -15.79
C GLY A 183 5.83 43.38 -15.56
N PRO A 184 7.11 43.76 -15.73
CA PRO A 184 8.21 42.81 -15.68
C PRO A 184 8.46 42.21 -14.30
N VAL A 185 8.44 40.88 -14.21
CA VAL A 185 8.65 40.13 -12.98
C VAL A 185 10.14 39.89 -12.70
N ASN A 186 10.46 39.69 -11.42
CA ASN A 186 11.74 39.17 -10.94
C ASN A 186 11.45 38.32 -9.70
N VAL A 187 11.09 37.06 -9.92
CA VAL A 187 10.70 36.12 -8.86
C VAL A 187 11.83 35.12 -8.65
N SER A 188 12.37 35.05 -7.43
CA SER A 188 13.26 33.97 -7.02
C SER A 188 12.41 32.74 -6.68
N VAL A 189 12.70 31.64 -7.37
CA VAL A 189 12.18 30.30 -7.09
C VAL A 189 13.27 29.57 -6.34
N SER A 190 13.03 29.23 -5.07
CA SER A 190 14.06 28.61 -4.22
C SER A 190 13.55 27.42 -3.45
N LEU A 191 14.38 26.39 -3.34
CA LEU A 191 14.25 25.33 -2.35
C LEU A 191 15.07 25.74 -1.12
N THR A 192 14.44 25.75 0.05
CA THR A 192 15.08 26.18 1.31
C THR A 192 14.80 25.20 2.45
N SER A 193 15.55 25.31 3.54
CA SER A 193 15.18 24.72 4.83
C SER A 193 13.77 25.16 5.27
N SER A 194 13.17 24.41 6.21
CA SER A 194 11.80 24.64 6.72
C SER A 194 11.54 26.08 7.21
N ASP A 195 12.54 26.71 7.80
CA ASP A 195 12.52 28.08 8.31
C ASP A 195 12.87 29.14 7.25
N GLY A 196 13.41 28.73 6.09
CA GLY A 196 13.91 29.62 5.04
C GLY A 196 15.31 30.18 5.26
N SER A 197 16.02 29.80 6.34
CA SER A 197 17.33 30.37 6.68
C SER A 197 18.47 29.88 5.78
N LYS A 198 18.34 28.69 5.20
CA LYS A 198 19.32 28.07 4.29
C LYS A 198 18.69 27.83 2.93
N ILE A 199 19.25 28.47 1.90
CA ILE A 199 18.93 28.17 0.49
C ILE A 199 19.68 26.90 0.09
N LEU A 200 18.97 25.96 -0.54
CA LEU A 200 19.49 24.68 -1.03
C LEU A 200 19.63 24.71 -2.56
N ALA A 201 18.66 25.31 -3.25
CA ALA A 201 18.72 25.62 -4.68
C ALA A 201 17.96 26.92 -4.95
N THR A 202 18.35 27.68 -5.98
CA THR A 202 17.64 28.90 -6.38
C THR A 202 17.83 29.20 -7.86
N ALA A 203 16.78 29.71 -8.49
CA ALA A 203 16.79 30.32 -9.82
C ALA A 203 15.90 31.57 -9.81
N ASN A 204 16.09 32.47 -10.78
CA ASN A 204 15.26 33.67 -10.91
C ASN A 204 14.49 33.66 -12.23
N ILE A 205 13.18 33.85 -12.13
CA ILE A 205 12.29 34.13 -13.27
C ILE A 205 12.34 35.63 -13.50
N VAL A 206 13.08 36.04 -14.53
CA VAL A 206 13.19 37.44 -14.97
C VAL A 206 12.58 37.52 -16.36
N ASP A 207 11.34 37.95 -16.42
CA ASP A 207 10.57 38.03 -17.67
C ASP A 207 9.81 39.36 -17.76
N SER A 208 9.77 39.91 -18.97
CA SER A 208 9.05 41.14 -19.32
C SER A 208 7.77 40.90 -20.12
N ASP A 209 7.56 39.69 -20.66
CA ASP A 209 6.40 39.34 -21.49
C ASP A 209 5.46 38.34 -20.81
N VAL A 210 5.11 38.65 -19.56
CA VAL A 210 4.14 37.90 -18.73
C VAL A 210 2.80 38.63 -18.61
N SER A 211 2.47 39.49 -19.57
CA SER A 211 1.20 40.23 -19.59
C SER A 211 -0.02 39.29 -19.74
N ASN A 212 0.19 38.18 -20.45
CA ASN A 212 -0.67 37.00 -20.49
C ASN A 212 -0.10 35.90 -19.60
N TRP A 213 -0.89 34.85 -19.37
CA TRP A 213 -0.42 33.65 -18.67
C TRP A 213 0.69 32.97 -19.46
N THR A 214 1.86 32.86 -18.83
CA THR A 214 3.07 32.28 -19.43
C THR A 214 3.55 31.11 -18.59
N LYS A 215 3.74 29.95 -19.23
CA LYS A 215 4.35 28.76 -18.61
C LYS A 215 5.85 28.99 -18.45
N VAL A 216 6.35 28.84 -17.23
CA VAL A 216 7.77 28.95 -16.90
C VAL A 216 8.25 27.63 -16.29
N GLU A 217 9.46 27.24 -16.69
CA GLU A 217 10.15 26.06 -16.19
C GLU A 217 11.54 26.48 -15.69
N VAL A 218 11.90 26.05 -14.48
CA VAL A 218 13.25 26.22 -13.94
C VAL A 218 13.77 24.89 -13.40
N LEU A 219 15.06 24.63 -13.62
CA LEU A 219 15.76 23.49 -13.05
C LEU A 219 16.58 23.95 -11.85
N LEU A 220 16.37 23.30 -10.71
CA LEU A 220 16.99 23.61 -9.43
C LEU A 220 17.91 22.47 -9.01
N GLU A 221 19.21 22.63 -9.21
CA GLU A 221 20.23 21.71 -8.69
C GLU A 221 20.49 21.99 -7.20
N ALA A 222 20.31 20.98 -6.35
CA ALA A 222 20.43 21.11 -4.91
C ALA A 222 21.88 21.07 -4.42
N THR A 223 22.32 22.13 -3.76
CA THR A 223 23.66 22.28 -3.18
C THR A 223 23.79 21.66 -1.78
N GLY A 224 22.72 21.11 -1.22
CA GLY A 224 22.71 20.45 0.08
C GLY A 224 21.43 19.67 0.34
N THR A 225 21.50 18.71 1.27
CA THR A 225 20.36 17.89 1.70
C THR A 225 19.61 18.52 2.88
N ASP A 226 18.28 18.48 2.86
CA ASP A 226 17.38 18.72 4.00
C ASP A 226 16.02 18.01 3.76
N PRO A 227 15.60 17.09 4.65
CA PRO A 227 14.36 16.33 4.51
C PRO A 227 13.08 17.13 4.82
N ASN A 228 13.20 18.33 5.41
CA ASN A 228 12.06 19.17 5.81
C ASN A 228 11.99 20.46 4.97
N SER A 229 12.49 20.42 3.74
CA SER A 229 12.60 21.61 2.91
C SER A 229 11.23 22.14 2.48
N ARG A 230 11.21 23.35 1.92
CA ARG A 230 10.04 23.99 1.33
C ARG A 230 10.41 24.63 -0.01
N LEU A 231 9.42 24.77 -0.89
CA LEU A 231 9.51 25.65 -2.06
C LEU A 231 9.08 27.05 -1.66
N GLN A 232 9.80 28.08 -2.09
CA GLN A 232 9.36 29.47 -1.93
C GLN A 232 9.52 30.28 -3.22
N LEU A 233 8.57 31.18 -3.42
CA LEU A 233 8.50 32.15 -4.51
C LEU A 233 8.57 33.55 -3.88
N THR A 234 9.69 34.27 -4.04
CA THR A 234 9.87 35.61 -3.45
C THR A 234 10.30 36.67 -4.45
N THR A 235 10.03 37.94 -4.14
CA THR A 235 10.43 39.11 -4.93
C THR A 235 10.75 40.30 -4.02
N SER A 236 11.50 41.26 -4.54
CA SER A 236 11.74 42.56 -3.90
C SER A 236 11.29 43.74 -4.79
N ARG A 237 10.41 43.46 -5.76
CA ARG A 237 9.80 44.45 -6.66
C ARG A 237 8.32 44.63 -6.33
N LYS A 238 7.90 45.89 -6.25
CA LYS A 238 6.51 46.27 -6.11
C LYS A 238 5.71 45.94 -7.37
N GLY A 239 4.50 45.43 -7.21
CA GLY A 239 3.64 45.05 -8.33
C GLY A 239 2.68 43.92 -7.98
N VAL A 240 1.88 43.51 -8.97
CA VAL A 240 0.94 42.39 -8.83
C VAL A 240 1.42 41.21 -9.66
N ILE A 241 1.50 40.03 -9.06
CA ILE A 241 1.91 38.79 -9.74
C ILE A 241 0.86 37.73 -9.44
N TRP A 242 0.36 37.08 -10.50
CA TRP A 242 -0.46 35.88 -10.37
C TRP A 242 0.39 34.64 -10.59
N PHE A 243 0.13 33.60 -9.81
CA PHE A 243 0.70 32.27 -9.94
C PHE A 243 -0.42 31.23 -10.06
N ASP A 244 -0.18 30.20 -10.87
CA ASP A 244 -1.06 29.03 -11.01
C ASP A 244 -0.25 27.78 -11.40
N GLN A 245 -0.79 26.59 -11.10
CA GLN A 245 -0.25 25.27 -11.41
C GLN A 245 1.25 25.17 -11.07
N VAL A 246 1.60 25.35 -9.80
CA VAL A 246 2.98 25.35 -9.31
C VAL A 246 3.40 23.94 -8.89
N SER A 247 4.06 23.21 -9.80
CA SER A 247 4.59 21.86 -9.56
C SER A 247 6.09 21.90 -9.25
N ALA A 248 6.57 21.00 -8.39
CA ALA A 248 8.00 20.71 -8.22
C ALA A 248 8.22 19.20 -8.09
N MET A 249 8.91 18.60 -9.06
CA MET A 249 9.24 17.17 -9.08
C MET A 249 10.75 16.94 -9.20
N PRO A 250 11.31 15.89 -8.59
CA PRO A 250 12.65 15.43 -8.92
C PRO A 250 12.71 14.96 -10.38
N LEU A 251 13.85 15.13 -11.06
CA LEU A 251 14.03 14.56 -12.42
C LEU A 251 14.24 13.04 -12.39
N ASP A 252 14.83 12.50 -11.31
CA ASP A 252 15.09 11.09 -11.09
C ASP A 252 13.88 10.35 -10.50
N THR A 253 12.76 10.31 -11.22
CA THR A 253 11.59 9.49 -10.83
C THR A 253 11.72 8.05 -11.31
N TYR A 254 10.98 7.12 -10.68
CA TYR A 254 11.01 5.70 -11.03
C TYR A 254 10.67 5.52 -12.52
N LYS A 255 11.63 5.00 -13.28
CA LYS A 255 11.60 4.85 -14.75
C LYS A 255 11.33 6.15 -15.54
N GLY A 256 11.33 7.31 -14.89
CA GLY A 256 10.94 8.59 -15.47
C GLY A 256 9.42 8.83 -15.50
N HIS A 257 8.61 7.99 -14.86
CA HIS A 257 7.14 8.02 -14.94
C HIS A 257 6.46 8.76 -13.77
N GLY A 258 7.20 9.54 -12.98
CA GLY A 258 6.61 10.43 -11.96
C GLY A 258 6.52 9.85 -10.54
N PHE A 259 6.90 8.59 -10.30
CA PHE A 259 6.85 7.97 -8.97
C PHE A 259 8.16 8.13 -8.17
N ARG A 260 8.07 8.05 -6.84
CA ARG A 260 9.21 7.99 -5.92
C ARG A 260 9.87 6.61 -5.96
N ASN A 261 11.17 6.57 -6.31
CA ASN A 261 11.91 5.30 -6.45
C ASN A 261 11.78 4.42 -5.20
N GLU A 262 12.02 4.99 -4.02
CA GLU A 262 12.19 4.22 -2.80
C GLU A 262 10.90 3.57 -2.29
N LEU A 263 9.74 4.11 -2.67
CA LEU A 263 8.44 3.50 -2.34
C LEU A 263 8.03 2.46 -3.38
N ILE A 264 8.31 2.68 -4.67
CA ILE A 264 8.04 1.69 -5.73
C ILE A 264 9.02 0.49 -5.64
N GLU A 265 10.27 0.72 -5.24
CA GLU A 265 11.25 -0.34 -4.95
C GLU A 265 10.72 -1.32 -3.88
N MET A 266 10.00 -0.83 -2.86
CA MET A 266 9.35 -1.70 -1.87
C MET A 266 8.20 -2.52 -2.47
N LEU A 267 7.51 -2.02 -3.49
CA LEU A 267 6.46 -2.78 -4.19
C LEU A 267 7.08 -3.86 -5.09
N ASP A 268 8.10 -3.51 -5.87
CA ASP A 268 8.85 -4.46 -6.71
C ASP A 268 9.47 -5.59 -5.87
N ASP A 269 9.92 -5.28 -4.66
CA ASP A 269 10.43 -6.25 -3.69
C ASP A 269 9.41 -7.35 -3.29
N ILE A 270 8.11 -7.02 -3.31
CA ILE A 270 6.99 -7.96 -3.08
C ILE A 270 6.65 -8.75 -4.36
N LYS A 271 7.02 -8.26 -5.56
CA LYS A 271 6.66 -8.85 -6.87
C LYS A 271 5.15 -9.07 -7.07
N PRO A 272 4.31 -8.04 -6.88
CA PRO A 272 2.86 -8.15 -7.02
C PRO A 272 2.43 -8.63 -8.40
N GLN A 273 1.51 -9.59 -8.42
CA GLN A 273 1.01 -10.16 -9.68
C GLN A 273 -0.18 -9.40 -10.25
N PHE A 274 -0.80 -8.56 -9.43
CA PHE A 274 -1.84 -7.61 -9.79
C PHE A 274 -1.79 -6.35 -8.91
N ILE A 275 -2.44 -5.29 -9.38
CA ILE A 275 -2.72 -4.06 -8.61
C ILE A 275 -4.22 -3.77 -8.70
N ARG A 276 -4.94 -3.76 -7.57
CA ARG A 276 -6.33 -3.23 -7.48
C ARG A 276 -6.27 -1.73 -7.22
N PHE A 277 -6.91 -0.94 -8.09
CA PHE A 277 -6.88 0.54 -8.05
C PHE A 277 -8.09 1.15 -8.82
N PRO A 278 -8.36 2.46 -8.70
CA PRO A 278 -7.91 3.32 -7.61
C PRO A 278 -8.48 2.79 -6.29
N GLY A 279 -9.68 2.21 -6.30
CA GLY A 279 -10.16 1.24 -5.31
C GLY A 279 -11.07 1.79 -4.21
N GLY A 280 -11.66 0.87 -3.45
CA GLY A 280 -12.28 1.16 -2.16
C GLY A 280 -13.32 2.29 -2.12
N CYS A 281 -13.42 2.95 -0.96
CA CYS A 281 -14.34 4.07 -0.79
C CYS A 281 -13.98 5.33 -1.61
N PHE A 282 -12.80 5.42 -2.26
CA PHE A 282 -12.42 6.56 -3.14
C PHE A 282 -13.19 6.56 -4.44
N VAL A 283 -13.41 5.35 -4.96
CA VAL A 283 -14.31 5.13 -6.08
C VAL A 283 -15.75 5.51 -5.70
N GLU A 284 -16.17 5.35 -4.45
CA GLU A 284 -17.53 5.61 -3.97
C GLU A 284 -17.82 7.07 -3.61
N GLY A 285 -16.97 7.71 -2.78
CA GLY A 285 -17.30 8.94 -2.08
C GLY A 285 -18.32 8.74 -0.92
N GLU A 286 -18.50 9.74 -0.06
CA GLU A 286 -19.71 9.80 0.79
C GLU A 286 -20.89 10.17 -0.08
N TRP A 287 -20.66 11.17 -0.94
CA TRP A 287 -21.61 11.71 -1.90
C TRP A 287 -21.06 11.54 -3.31
N LEU A 288 -21.90 11.15 -4.27
CA LEU A 288 -21.49 10.91 -5.67
C LEU A 288 -20.89 12.14 -6.38
N ARG A 289 -21.09 13.34 -5.83
CA ARG A 289 -20.47 14.59 -6.30
C ARG A 289 -18.95 14.65 -6.06
N ASN A 290 -18.44 13.84 -5.14
CA ASN A 290 -17.06 13.80 -4.65
C ASN A 290 -16.41 12.43 -4.90
N ALA A 291 -17.11 11.52 -5.60
CA ALA A 291 -16.57 10.24 -6.03
C ALA A 291 -15.52 10.43 -7.13
N PHE A 292 -14.44 9.64 -7.11
CA PHE A 292 -13.40 9.73 -8.14
C PHE A 292 -13.94 9.51 -9.56
N ARG A 293 -13.53 10.39 -10.50
CA ARG A 293 -13.93 10.32 -11.92
C ARG A 293 -12.70 10.17 -12.80
N TRP A 294 -12.48 8.95 -13.31
CA TRP A 294 -11.28 8.61 -14.09
C TRP A 294 -11.02 9.55 -15.29
N LYS A 295 -12.07 10.02 -15.96
CA LYS A 295 -12.00 10.98 -17.09
C LYS A 295 -11.42 12.33 -16.69
N GLU A 296 -11.51 12.68 -15.42
CA GLU A 296 -11.06 13.95 -14.88
C GLU A 296 -9.58 13.90 -14.48
N SER A 297 -9.06 12.69 -14.27
CA SER A 297 -7.68 12.34 -13.93
C SER A 297 -6.79 11.97 -15.12
N ILE A 298 -7.20 12.30 -16.36
CA ILE A 298 -6.42 12.04 -17.58
C ILE A 298 -6.20 13.34 -18.38
N GLY A 299 -5.25 13.31 -19.31
CA GLY A 299 -4.79 14.49 -20.05
C GLY A 299 -3.78 15.34 -19.27
N PRO A 300 -3.54 16.60 -19.70
CA PRO A 300 -2.61 17.52 -19.06
C PRO A 300 -2.95 17.70 -17.58
N TRP A 301 -1.94 17.60 -16.70
CA TRP A 301 -2.16 17.69 -15.26
C TRP A 301 -2.64 19.07 -14.83
N GLU A 302 -2.30 20.12 -15.58
CA GLU A 302 -2.73 21.50 -15.35
C GLU A 302 -4.25 21.71 -15.51
N GLU A 303 -4.96 20.78 -16.18
CA GLU A 303 -6.41 20.79 -16.43
C GLU A 303 -7.15 19.67 -15.65
N ARG A 304 -6.47 19.00 -14.71
CA ARG A 304 -7.11 18.05 -13.78
C ARG A 304 -7.65 18.85 -12.58
N PRO A 305 -8.96 18.84 -12.30
CA PRO A 305 -9.53 19.61 -11.20
C PRO A 305 -9.12 19.06 -9.84
N GLY A 306 -8.77 17.78 -9.77
CA GLY A 306 -8.79 17.08 -8.49
C GLY A 306 -10.21 16.96 -7.95
N HIS A 307 -10.33 16.51 -6.71
CA HIS A 307 -11.58 16.57 -5.97
C HIS A 307 -11.33 16.59 -4.46
N PHE A 308 -12.33 17.06 -3.72
CA PHE A 308 -12.37 16.87 -2.29
C PHE A 308 -12.85 15.47 -2.00
N GLY A 309 -11.96 14.60 -1.54
CA GLY A 309 -12.37 13.31 -1.02
C GLY A 309 -13.14 13.52 0.28
N ASP A 310 -14.36 12.98 0.40
CA ASP A 310 -15.34 13.42 1.42
C ASP A 310 -15.87 12.33 2.37
N VAL A 311 -15.84 11.05 1.99
CA VAL A 311 -15.56 10.00 2.99
C VAL A 311 -14.33 10.43 3.74
N TRP A 312 -13.39 10.78 2.88
CA TRP A 312 -12.01 10.81 3.10
C TRP A 312 -11.50 12.31 3.25
N MET A 313 -11.92 13.21 4.16
CA MET A 313 -11.81 14.72 4.11
C MET A 313 -10.51 15.52 3.71
N TYR A 314 -9.65 15.15 2.73
CA TYR A 314 -8.64 16.05 2.13
C TYR A 314 -8.78 16.18 0.60
N TRP A 315 -8.05 17.13 0.01
CA TRP A 315 -8.05 17.39 -1.43
C TRP A 315 -6.97 16.61 -2.19
N THR A 316 -7.37 15.75 -3.13
CA THR A 316 -6.49 15.17 -4.16
C THR A 316 -6.48 16.08 -5.38
N ASP A 317 -5.33 16.25 -6.02
CA ASP A 317 -5.21 16.97 -7.30
C ASP A 317 -5.36 16.07 -8.54
N ASP A 318 -5.62 14.78 -8.32
CA ASP A 318 -5.71 13.72 -9.32
C ASP A 318 -4.53 13.65 -10.31
N GLY A 319 -3.35 14.11 -9.85
CA GLY A 319 -2.07 13.96 -10.56
C GLY A 319 -1.64 12.49 -10.70
N LEU A 320 -1.96 11.66 -9.70
CA LEU A 320 -1.94 10.21 -9.79
C LEU A 320 -3.32 9.72 -10.27
N GLY A 321 -3.49 9.61 -11.58
CA GLY A 321 -4.76 9.31 -12.22
C GLY A 321 -4.84 7.91 -12.84
N TYR A 322 -5.90 7.70 -13.62
CA TYR A 322 -6.18 6.41 -14.27
C TYR A 322 -5.04 5.93 -15.18
N PHE A 323 -4.41 6.86 -15.90
CA PHE A 323 -3.27 6.56 -16.77
C PHE A 323 -2.04 6.15 -15.95
N GLU A 324 -1.73 6.92 -14.91
CA GLU A 324 -0.53 6.69 -14.09
C GLU A 324 -0.59 5.34 -13.37
N PHE A 325 -1.75 4.90 -12.86
CA PHE A 325 -1.88 3.55 -12.29
C PHE A 325 -1.74 2.41 -13.30
N LEU A 326 -2.23 2.60 -14.55
CA LEU A 326 -2.02 1.62 -15.61
C LEU A 326 -0.53 1.52 -15.98
N GLN A 327 0.17 2.66 -16.03
CA GLN A 327 1.62 2.71 -16.22
C GLN A 327 2.38 2.03 -15.08
N LEU A 328 1.97 2.24 -13.82
CA LEU A 328 2.55 1.60 -12.64
C LEU A 328 2.40 0.07 -12.67
N ALA A 329 1.27 -0.43 -13.16
CA ALA A 329 1.05 -1.87 -13.31
C ALA A 329 2.03 -2.47 -14.33
N GLU A 330 2.21 -1.85 -15.50
CA GLU A 330 3.23 -2.28 -16.46
C GLU A 330 4.65 -2.17 -15.88
N ASP A 331 4.93 -1.11 -15.13
CA ASP A 331 6.22 -0.86 -14.53
C ASP A 331 6.61 -1.91 -13.48
N LEU A 332 5.65 -2.45 -12.73
CA LEU A 332 5.85 -3.54 -11.78
C LEU A 332 5.69 -4.95 -12.40
N GLY A 333 5.37 -5.05 -13.69
CA GLY A 333 5.03 -6.32 -14.35
C GLY A 333 3.74 -6.95 -13.82
N SER A 334 2.88 -6.15 -13.19
CA SER A 334 1.63 -6.54 -12.55
C SER A 334 0.43 -6.38 -13.49
N ARG A 335 -0.63 -7.14 -13.23
CA ARG A 335 -1.90 -7.02 -13.97
C ARG A 335 -2.82 -5.97 -13.32
N PRO A 336 -3.30 -4.95 -14.06
CA PRO A 336 -4.24 -3.99 -13.49
C PRO A 336 -5.62 -4.61 -13.24
N ILE A 337 -6.18 -4.37 -12.04
CA ILE A 337 -7.59 -4.62 -11.69
C ILE A 337 -8.24 -3.26 -11.44
N TRP A 338 -9.05 -2.81 -12.41
CA TRP A 338 -9.66 -1.49 -12.34
C TRP A 338 -11.02 -1.52 -11.61
N VAL A 339 -11.14 -0.72 -10.55
CA VAL A 339 -12.38 -0.49 -9.79
C VAL A 339 -13.02 0.83 -10.27
N PHE A 340 -14.32 0.83 -10.54
CA PHE A 340 -15.04 2.05 -10.95
C PHE A 340 -16.42 2.17 -10.30
N ASN A 341 -16.93 3.41 -10.22
CA ASN A 341 -18.18 3.71 -9.54
C ASN A 341 -19.37 3.12 -10.31
N ASN A 342 -20.26 2.42 -9.62
CA ASN A 342 -21.42 1.73 -10.21
C ASN A 342 -22.74 2.53 -10.09
N GLY A 343 -22.64 3.83 -9.81
CA GLY A 343 -23.74 4.72 -9.46
C GLY A 343 -24.12 4.68 -7.98
N ILE A 344 -23.18 4.38 -7.07
CA ILE A 344 -23.41 4.33 -5.61
C ILE A 344 -22.25 5.03 -4.89
N SER A 345 -22.58 5.67 -3.76
CA SER A 345 -21.63 6.17 -2.77
C SER A 345 -22.07 5.68 -1.37
N HIS A 346 -21.40 6.09 -0.29
CA HIS A 346 -21.87 5.74 1.06
C HIS A 346 -23.33 6.19 1.30
N GLN A 347 -23.71 7.40 0.85
CA GLN A 347 -25.01 8.02 1.11
C GLN A 347 -25.95 8.08 -0.12
N ASP A 348 -25.44 8.11 -1.34
CA ASP A 348 -26.24 8.18 -2.58
C ASP A 348 -26.36 6.82 -3.30
N GLN A 349 -27.49 6.61 -4.00
CA GLN A 349 -27.70 5.47 -4.91
C GLN A 349 -28.49 5.92 -6.14
N VAL A 350 -27.86 5.86 -7.32
CA VAL A 350 -28.52 6.07 -8.62
C VAL A 350 -29.48 4.91 -8.88
N ASP A 351 -30.69 5.23 -9.33
CA ASP A 351 -31.67 4.22 -9.73
C ASP A 351 -31.21 3.46 -10.97
N THR A 352 -31.45 2.15 -11.01
CA THR A 352 -31.06 1.27 -12.14
C THR A 352 -31.65 1.69 -13.49
N THR A 353 -32.73 2.46 -13.52
CA THR A 353 -33.26 3.06 -14.76
C THR A 353 -32.40 4.22 -15.29
N ALA A 354 -31.60 4.86 -14.43
CA ALA A 354 -30.78 6.04 -14.72
C ALA A 354 -29.27 5.77 -14.71
N VAL A 355 -28.80 4.56 -14.38
CA VAL A 355 -27.37 4.22 -14.24
C VAL A 355 -26.56 4.18 -15.54
N LEU A 356 -27.21 4.26 -16.71
CA LEU A 356 -26.55 4.11 -18.02
C LEU A 356 -25.35 5.06 -18.29
N PRO A 357 -25.30 6.33 -17.80
CA PRO A 357 -24.13 7.17 -17.95
C PRO A 357 -22.87 6.59 -17.27
N PHE A 358 -23.01 5.98 -16.09
CA PHE A 358 -21.89 5.32 -15.39
C PHE A 358 -21.45 4.06 -16.15
N VAL A 359 -22.39 3.31 -16.73
CA VAL A 359 -22.07 2.17 -17.62
C VAL A 359 -21.26 2.63 -18.84
N GLN A 360 -21.61 3.78 -19.44
CA GLN A 360 -20.83 4.36 -20.52
C GLN A 360 -19.45 4.84 -20.04
N GLU A 361 -19.33 5.41 -18.83
CA GLU A 361 -18.02 5.77 -18.26
C GLU A 361 -17.10 4.56 -18.07
N ALA A 362 -17.62 3.39 -17.68
CA ALA A 362 -16.84 2.16 -17.61
C ALA A 362 -16.42 1.66 -19.00
N LEU A 363 -17.32 1.66 -19.99
CA LEU A 363 -16.99 1.27 -21.37
C LEU A 363 -15.98 2.21 -22.03
N ASP A 364 -16.10 3.52 -21.78
CA ASP A 364 -15.18 4.56 -22.23
C ASP A 364 -13.77 4.34 -21.63
N GLY A 365 -13.66 3.94 -20.36
CA GLY A 365 -12.37 3.66 -19.71
C GLY A 365 -11.73 2.36 -20.21
N LEU A 366 -12.54 1.34 -20.48
CA LEU A 366 -12.08 0.13 -21.17
C LEU A 366 -11.59 0.44 -22.59
N GLU A 367 -12.24 1.35 -23.31
CA GLU A 367 -11.77 1.84 -24.61
C GLU A 367 -10.48 2.67 -24.48
N PHE A 368 -10.34 3.49 -23.42
CA PHE A 368 -9.09 4.20 -23.13
C PHE A 368 -7.93 3.22 -22.92
N ALA A 369 -8.12 2.20 -22.08
CA ALA A 369 -7.07 1.25 -21.77
C ALA A 369 -6.75 0.30 -22.94
N ARG A 370 -7.77 -0.22 -23.63
CA ARG A 370 -7.62 -1.33 -24.60
C ARG A 370 -7.86 -0.98 -26.07
N GLY A 371 -8.43 0.19 -26.36
CA GLY A 371 -8.79 0.60 -27.71
C GLY A 371 -7.58 0.84 -28.61
N ASP A 372 -7.78 0.68 -29.92
CA ASP A 372 -6.82 1.08 -30.94
C ASP A 372 -6.49 2.58 -30.83
N SER A 373 -5.27 3.00 -31.20
CA SER A 373 -4.85 4.40 -31.10
C SER A 373 -5.64 5.37 -31.98
N ASN A 374 -6.45 4.88 -32.93
CA ASN A 374 -7.39 5.66 -33.74
C ASN A 374 -8.82 5.67 -33.16
N SER A 375 -9.08 4.94 -32.08
CA SER A 375 -10.38 4.95 -31.38
C SER A 375 -10.57 6.25 -30.59
N LYS A 376 -11.80 6.53 -30.16
CA LYS A 376 -12.12 7.80 -29.47
C LYS A 376 -11.27 7.97 -28.21
N TRP A 377 -11.19 6.93 -27.38
CA TRP A 377 -10.44 6.99 -26.12
C TRP A 377 -9.03 6.43 -26.23
N GLY A 378 -8.76 5.47 -27.12
CA GLY A 378 -7.42 5.01 -27.42
C GLY A 378 -6.52 6.10 -28.02
N SER A 379 -7.08 7.05 -28.77
CA SER A 379 -6.35 8.24 -29.23
C SER A 379 -5.94 9.19 -28.10
N VAL A 380 -6.72 9.27 -27.00
CA VAL A 380 -6.34 10.06 -25.82
C VAL A 380 -5.17 9.39 -25.09
N ARG A 381 -5.21 8.06 -24.91
CA ARG A 381 -4.09 7.28 -24.36
C ARG A 381 -2.82 7.46 -25.20
N ALA A 382 -2.94 7.37 -26.53
CA ALA A 382 -1.84 7.59 -27.45
C ALA A 382 -1.27 9.02 -27.39
N ALA A 383 -2.13 10.04 -27.27
CA ALA A 383 -1.72 11.43 -27.10
C ALA A 383 -1.04 11.71 -25.75
N MET A 384 -1.32 10.90 -24.71
CA MET A 384 -0.61 10.93 -23.43
C MET A 384 0.76 10.20 -23.48
N GLY A 385 1.16 9.66 -24.64
CA GLY A 385 2.48 9.06 -24.86
C GLY A 385 2.49 7.53 -24.93
N HIS A 386 1.34 6.87 -24.73
CA HIS A 386 1.24 5.40 -24.73
C HIS A 386 0.29 4.90 -25.83
N PRO A 387 0.80 4.64 -27.06
CA PRO A 387 -0.05 4.24 -28.18
C PRO A 387 -0.56 2.79 -28.09
N GLU A 388 0.12 1.92 -27.35
CA GLU A 388 -0.21 0.49 -27.26
C GLU A 388 -1.34 0.23 -26.23
N PRO A 389 -2.14 -0.84 -26.38
CA PRO A 389 -3.14 -1.22 -25.38
C PRO A 389 -2.51 -1.74 -24.07
N PHE A 390 -3.01 -1.30 -22.92
CA PHE A 390 -2.69 -1.85 -21.60
C PHE A 390 -3.33 -3.24 -21.38
N ASP A 391 -2.72 -4.09 -20.56
CA ASP A 391 -3.23 -5.45 -20.25
C ASP A 391 -4.39 -5.49 -19.23
N LEU A 392 -5.41 -4.64 -19.43
CA LEU A 392 -6.56 -4.54 -18.53
C LEU A 392 -7.57 -5.69 -18.75
N LYS A 393 -7.35 -6.80 -18.05
CA LYS A 393 -8.20 -8.01 -18.11
C LYS A 393 -9.22 -8.14 -16.97
N TYR A 394 -9.10 -7.36 -15.90
CA TYR A 394 -9.89 -7.50 -14.68
C TYR A 394 -10.55 -6.18 -14.29
N VAL A 395 -11.84 -6.23 -13.94
CA VAL A 395 -12.58 -5.06 -13.43
C VAL A 395 -13.48 -5.41 -12.26
N ALA A 396 -13.63 -4.48 -11.32
CA ALA A 396 -14.58 -4.56 -10.21
C ALA A 396 -15.67 -3.49 -10.32
N VAL A 397 -16.92 -3.91 -10.15
CA VAL A 397 -18.10 -3.06 -10.34
C VAL A 397 -18.51 -2.46 -8.99
N GLY A 398 -17.91 -1.33 -8.63
CA GLY A 398 -18.02 -0.67 -7.32
C GLY A 398 -17.26 -1.39 -6.20
N ASN A 399 -17.49 -0.95 -4.96
CA ASN A 399 -16.81 -1.41 -3.75
C ASN A 399 -17.82 -1.55 -2.60
N GLU A 400 -17.77 -2.63 -1.82
CA GLU A 400 -18.60 -2.91 -0.62
C GLU A 400 -20.15 -2.70 -0.72
N ASP A 401 -20.67 -2.48 -1.93
CA ASP A 401 -22.05 -2.08 -2.20
C ASP A 401 -23.09 -3.19 -2.03
N CYS A 402 -22.71 -4.44 -1.80
CA CYS A 402 -23.63 -5.59 -1.92
C CYS A 402 -24.94 -5.45 -1.10
N GLY A 403 -24.89 -4.78 0.06
CA GLY A 403 -26.06 -4.51 0.90
C GLY A 403 -26.96 -3.35 0.42
N LYS A 404 -26.55 -2.59 -0.59
CA LYS A 404 -27.24 -1.40 -1.11
C LYS A 404 -28.39 -1.83 -2.04
N LYS A 405 -29.55 -1.18 -1.88
CA LYS A 405 -30.80 -1.50 -2.59
C LYS A 405 -30.62 -1.61 -4.11
N ASN A 406 -29.88 -0.68 -4.71
CA ASN A 406 -29.76 -0.60 -6.17
C ASN A 406 -28.59 -1.43 -6.73
N TYR A 407 -27.69 -1.95 -5.90
CA TYR A 407 -26.46 -2.61 -6.35
C TYR A 407 -26.71 -3.71 -7.39
N ARG A 408 -27.54 -4.70 -7.04
CA ARG A 408 -27.85 -5.84 -7.91
C ARG A 408 -28.40 -5.41 -9.27
N GLY A 409 -29.24 -4.38 -9.29
CA GLY A 409 -29.81 -3.83 -10.53
C GLY A 409 -28.75 -3.14 -11.37
N ASN A 410 -27.93 -2.30 -10.74
CA ASN A 410 -26.84 -1.57 -11.38
C ASN A 410 -25.78 -2.54 -11.92
N TYR A 411 -25.27 -3.46 -11.08
CA TYR A 411 -24.33 -4.50 -11.44
C TYR A 411 -24.74 -5.25 -12.72
N LEU A 412 -26.01 -5.68 -12.82
CA LEU A 412 -26.50 -6.39 -14.01
C LEU A 412 -26.49 -5.50 -15.29
N LYS A 413 -26.56 -4.18 -15.18
CA LYS A 413 -26.37 -3.27 -16.33
C LYS A 413 -24.91 -3.24 -16.78
N PHE A 414 -23.97 -3.08 -15.85
CA PHE A 414 -22.53 -3.14 -16.13
C PHE A 414 -22.11 -4.50 -16.68
N TYR A 415 -22.48 -5.59 -16.01
CA TYR A 415 -22.13 -6.95 -16.39
C TYR A 415 -22.53 -7.25 -17.85
N ASN A 416 -23.78 -6.97 -18.21
CA ASN A 416 -24.27 -7.23 -19.57
C ASN A 416 -23.58 -6.36 -20.62
N ALA A 417 -23.34 -5.07 -20.32
CA ALA A 417 -22.66 -4.16 -21.24
C ALA A 417 -21.19 -4.54 -21.47
N ILE A 418 -20.44 -4.78 -20.39
CA ILE A 418 -19.03 -5.16 -20.43
C ILE A 418 -18.87 -6.54 -21.09
N ARG A 419 -19.67 -7.55 -20.71
CA ARG A 419 -19.60 -8.88 -21.33
C ARG A 419 -19.95 -8.87 -22.82
N SER A 420 -20.81 -7.94 -23.26
CA SER A 420 -21.17 -7.76 -24.67
C SER A 420 -20.09 -7.05 -25.49
N ALA A 421 -19.35 -6.10 -24.91
CA ALA A 421 -18.30 -5.35 -25.60
C ALA A 421 -16.91 -6.02 -25.51
N TYR A 422 -16.60 -6.61 -24.36
CA TYR A 422 -15.31 -7.17 -23.99
C TYR A 422 -15.52 -8.55 -23.32
N PRO A 423 -15.87 -9.60 -24.08
CA PRO A 423 -16.26 -10.89 -23.52
C PRO A 423 -15.15 -11.60 -22.74
N ASP A 424 -13.89 -11.26 -23.03
CA ASP A 424 -12.67 -11.79 -22.40
C ASP A 424 -12.38 -11.20 -21.01
N ILE A 425 -12.91 -10.01 -20.70
CA ILE A 425 -12.70 -9.35 -19.40
C ILE A 425 -13.34 -10.16 -18.27
N LYS A 426 -12.64 -10.22 -17.15
CA LYS A 426 -13.10 -10.81 -15.90
C LYS A 426 -13.76 -9.76 -15.01
N ILE A 427 -14.99 -10.06 -14.61
CA ILE A 427 -15.84 -9.14 -13.86
C ILE A 427 -15.98 -9.64 -12.42
N ILE A 428 -15.51 -8.82 -11.49
CA ILE A 428 -15.60 -9.02 -10.03
C ILE A 428 -16.91 -8.39 -9.53
N SER A 429 -17.71 -9.15 -8.79
CA SER A 429 -18.81 -8.66 -7.95
C SER A 429 -18.29 -8.35 -6.55
N ASN A 430 -18.75 -7.27 -5.91
CA ASN A 430 -18.38 -6.91 -4.54
C ASN A 430 -19.26 -7.59 -3.46
N CYS A 431 -20.10 -8.55 -3.87
CA CYS A 431 -20.83 -9.43 -2.95
C CYS A 431 -19.97 -10.62 -2.52
N ASP A 432 -19.93 -10.92 -1.21
CA ASP A 432 -19.29 -12.14 -0.69
C ASP A 432 -20.03 -13.42 -1.15
N GLY A 433 -19.31 -14.27 -1.89
CA GLY A 433 -19.75 -15.59 -2.34
C GLY A 433 -19.20 -16.77 -1.51
N SER A 434 -18.42 -16.52 -0.46
CA SER A 434 -17.67 -17.55 0.28
C SER A 434 -18.53 -18.54 1.05
N SER A 435 -19.66 -18.06 1.58
CA SER A 435 -20.60 -18.82 2.41
C SER A 435 -21.92 -19.16 1.72
N ARG A 436 -22.26 -18.44 0.64
CA ARG A 436 -23.50 -18.59 -0.14
C ARG A 436 -23.21 -18.26 -1.60
N SER A 437 -23.75 -19.06 -2.53
CA SER A 437 -23.65 -18.75 -3.95
C SER A 437 -24.28 -17.39 -4.28
N LEU A 438 -23.63 -16.62 -5.15
CA LEU A 438 -24.19 -15.38 -5.69
C LEU A 438 -25.48 -15.64 -6.47
N ASP A 439 -26.40 -14.67 -6.41
CA ASP A 439 -27.70 -14.71 -7.09
C ASP A 439 -27.70 -14.00 -8.46
N HIS A 440 -26.51 -13.73 -8.97
CA HIS A 440 -26.18 -13.03 -10.21
C HIS A 440 -24.85 -13.57 -10.77
N PRO A 441 -24.58 -13.46 -12.08
CA PRO A 441 -23.37 -13.99 -12.69
C PRO A 441 -22.15 -13.09 -12.39
N ALA A 442 -21.00 -13.70 -12.13
CA ALA A 442 -19.68 -13.05 -12.01
C ALA A 442 -18.57 -14.05 -12.40
N ASP A 443 -17.37 -13.58 -12.72
CA ASP A 443 -16.18 -14.46 -12.78
C ASP A 443 -15.56 -14.63 -11.39
N TYR A 444 -15.56 -13.54 -10.61
CA TYR A 444 -14.99 -13.46 -9.28
C TYR A 444 -15.97 -12.78 -8.32
N TYR A 445 -15.82 -13.08 -7.03
CA TYR A 445 -16.52 -12.40 -5.94
C TYR A 445 -15.51 -11.83 -4.96
N ASP A 446 -15.79 -10.65 -4.41
CA ASP A 446 -14.91 -9.97 -3.46
C ASP A 446 -15.16 -10.44 -2.02
N PHE A 447 -14.10 -10.45 -1.20
CA PHE A 447 -14.14 -10.87 0.20
C PHE A 447 -13.20 -9.98 1.03
N HIS A 448 -13.78 -9.24 1.96
CA HIS A 448 -13.08 -8.29 2.83
C HIS A 448 -13.05 -8.81 4.27
N VAL A 449 -11.93 -8.67 5.00
CA VAL A 449 -11.86 -9.03 6.43
C VAL A 449 -10.92 -8.15 7.26
N TYR A 450 -11.51 -7.48 8.25
CA TYR A 450 -10.81 -6.67 9.25
C TYR A 450 -11.21 -7.10 10.65
N THR A 451 -10.28 -7.68 11.40
CA THR A 451 -10.61 -8.32 12.69
C THR A 451 -9.39 -8.46 13.62
N SER A 452 -9.57 -9.07 14.79
CA SER A 452 -8.48 -9.33 15.75
C SER A 452 -7.51 -10.41 15.25
N ALA A 453 -6.29 -10.46 15.79
CA ALA A 453 -5.30 -11.45 15.40
C ALA A 453 -5.77 -12.89 15.67
N SER A 454 -6.45 -13.10 16.81
CA SER A 454 -7.07 -14.38 17.15
C SER A 454 -8.12 -14.83 16.13
N ASN A 455 -8.96 -13.91 15.66
CA ASN A 455 -10.02 -14.21 14.72
C ASN A 455 -9.44 -14.50 13.34
N LEU A 456 -8.55 -13.63 12.83
CA LEU A 456 -7.98 -13.81 11.49
C LEU A 456 -7.15 -15.10 11.40
N PHE A 457 -6.37 -15.43 12.44
CA PHE A 457 -5.65 -16.70 12.49
C PHE A 457 -6.63 -17.90 12.48
N SER A 458 -7.77 -17.81 13.19
CA SER A 458 -8.79 -18.88 13.15
C SER A 458 -9.46 -19.05 11.77
N MET A 459 -9.44 -18.00 10.93
CA MET A 459 -9.95 -18.02 9.55
C MET A 459 -9.00 -18.69 8.55
N THR A 460 -7.92 -19.32 9.00
CA THR A 460 -7.09 -20.28 8.24
C THR A 460 -7.93 -21.31 7.46
N HIS A 461 -9.11 -21.69 7.99
CA HIS A 461 -10.02 -22.67 7.38
C HIS A 461 -11.25 -22.05 6.68
N GLN A 462 -11.26 -20.74 6.44
CA GLN A 462 -12.42 -19.99 5.92
C GLN A 462 -12.96 -20.60 4.61
N PHE A 463 -12.07 -20.93 3.68
CA PHE A 463 -12.42 -21.41 2.34
C PHE A 463 -12.48 -22.94 2.21
N ASP A 464 -12.09 -23.69 3.25
CA ASP A 464 -12.04 -25.17 3.23
C ASP A 464 -13.38 -25.80 2.82
N ARG A 465 -14.50 -25.15 3.14
CA ARG A 465 -15.87 -25.61 2.85
C ARG A 465 -16.62 -24.80 1.79
N THR A 466 -15.98 -23.78 1.22
CA THR A 466 -16.56 -22.98 0.13
C THR A 466 -16.77 -23.85 -1.10
N SER A 467 -17.79 -23.51 -1.90
CA SER A 467 -18.13 -24.29 -3.10
C SER A 467 -17.02 -24.22 -4.14
N ARG A 468 -16.71 -25.37 -4.77
CA ARG A 468 -15.78 -25.48 -5.91
C ARG A 468 -16.47 -25.25 -7.26
N THR A 469 -17.70 -24.72 -7.24
CA THR A 469 -18.49 -24.41 -8.44
C THR A 469 -19.04 -22.99 -8.37
N GLY A 470 -18.80 -22.19 -9.40
CA GLY A 470 -19.25 -20.80 -9.48
C GLY A 470 -18.08 -19.83 -9.64
N PRO A 471 -18.27 -18.54 -9.30
CA PRO A 471 -17.18 -17.55 -9.29
C PRO A 471 -16.11 -17.92 -8.25
N LYS A 472 -14.86 -17.55 -8.53
CA LYS A 472 -13.75 -17.71 -7.59
C LYS A 472 -13.66 -16.54 -6.61
N ALA A 473 -13.02 -16.75 -5.46
CA ALA A 473 -12.77 -15.71 -4.48
C ALA A 473 -11.64 -14.77 -4.90
N PHE A 474 -11.87 -13.48 -4.71
CA PHE A 474 -10.85 -12.45 -4.59
C PHE A 474 -10.88 -11.94 -3.14
N VAL A 475 -9.81 -12.17 -2.38
CA VAL A 475 -9.66 -11.60 -1.03
C VAL A 475 -9.00 -10.24 -1.18
N SER A 476 -9.72 -9.25 -1.71
CA SER A 476 -9.09 -7.98 -2.10
C SER A 476 -8.59 -7.15 -0.93
N GLU A 477 -9.13 -7.40 0.26
CA GLU A 477 -8.94 -6.57 1.44
C GLU A 477 -8.84 -7.46 2.70
N TYR A 478 -7.67 -7.52 3.31
CA TYR A 478 -7.51 -8.10 4.65
C TYR A 478 -6.41 -7.43 5.47
N ALA A 479 -6.64 -7.34 6.79
CA ALA A 479 -5.61 -7.08 7.81
C ALA A 479 -6.13 -7.43 9.22
N VAL A 480 -5.21 -7.64 10.16
CA VAL A 480 -5.55 -7.49 11.59
C VAL A 480 -5.70 -6.01 11.91
N THR A 481 -6.69 -5.63 12.72
CA THR A 481 -6.93 -4.22 13.10
C THR A 481 -7.08 -4.01 14.61
N GLY A 482 -7.15 -2.74 15.02
CA GLY A 482 -7.34 -2.36 16.42
C GLY A 482 -6.11 -2.63 17.29
N LYS A 483 -6.33 -3.06 18.54
CA LYS A 483 -5.25 -3.17 19.55
C LYS A 483 -4.19 -4.22 19.22
N ASP A 484 -4.59 -5.30 18.55
CA ASP A 484 -3.67 -6.39 18.17
C ASP A 484 -2.72 -5.95 17.06
N ALA A 485 -3.16 -5.00 16.22
CA ALA A 485 -2.36 -4.43 15.14
C ALA A 485 -1.34 -3.39 15.60
N GLY A 486 -1.73 -2.53 16.55
CA GLY A 486 -0.95 -1.35 16.92
C GLY A 486 -0.70 -0.47 15.69
N THR A 487 0.57 -0.16 15.36
CA THR A 487 0.94 0.48 14.08
C THR A 487 1.53 -0.49 13.04
N GLY A 488 1.53 -1.79 13.35
CA GLY A 488 2.15 -2.85 12.56
C GLY A 488 2.95 -3.79 13.46
N SER A 489 2.24 -4.63 14.22
CA SER A 489 2.82 -5.55 15.19
C SER A 489 3.25 -6.90 14.61
N LEU A 490 4.15 -7.60 15.31
CA LEU A 490 4.44 -9.00 15.04
C LEU A 490 3.18 -9.88 15.20
N LEU A 491 2.33 -9.62 16.20
CA LEU A 491 1.09 -10.37 16.45
C LEU A 491 0.15 -10.36 15.23
N ALA A 492 -0.03 -9.19 14.60
CA ALA A 492 -0.82 -9.04 13.38
C ALA A 492 -0.25 -9.87 12.23
N ALA A 493 1.04 -9.68 11.94
CA ALA A 493 1.73 -10.38 10.86
C ALA A 493 1.69 -11.91 11.00
N LEU A 494 1.79 -12.44 12.22
CA LEU A 494 1.68 -13.89 12.45
C LEU A 494 0.26 -14.43 12.21
N ALA A 495 -0.77 -13.66 12.56
CA ALA A 495 -2.15 -14.04 12.26
C ALA A 495 -2.45 -14.00 10.75
N GLU A 496 -2.00 -12.94 10.08
CA GLU A 496 -2.07 -12.76 8.64
C GLU A 496 -1.33 -13.87 7.88
N ALA A 497 -0.12 -14.23 8.32
CA ALA A 497 0.63 -15.36 7.75
C ALA A 497 -0.10 -16.70 7.89
N GLY A 498 -0.84 -16.92 8.99
CA GLY A 498 -1.68 -18.10 9.18
C GLY A 498 -2.85 -18.13 8.20
N PHE A 499 -3.55 -17.00 8.07
CA PHE A 499 -4.63 -16.80 7.09
C PHE A 499 -4.14 -17.01 5.65
N LEU A 500 -2.97 -16.47 5.28
CA LEU A 500 -2.36 -16.66 3.97
C LEU A 500 -2.06 -18.12 3.64
N ILE A 501 -1.62 -18.93 4.62
CA ILE A 501 -1.48 -20.38 4.43
C ILE A 501 -2.85 -21.04 4.17
N GLY A 502 -3.92 -20.52 4.76
CA GLY A 502 -5.30 -20.90 4.45
C GLY A 502 -5.71 -20.58 3.01
N LEU A 503 -5.32 -19.40 2.50
CA LEU A 503 -5.56 -18.99 1.12
C LEU A 503 -4.79 -19.86 0.13
N GLU A 504 -3.50 -20.13 0.37
CA GLU A 504 -2.71 -21.08 -0.42
C GLU A 504 -3.40 -22.44 -0.49
N LYS A 505 -3.84 -22.98 0.65
CA LYS A 505 -4.52 -24.28 0.72
C LYS A 505 -5.81 -24.34 -0.08
N ASN A 506 -6.46 -23.20 -0.30
CA ASN A 506 -7.70 -23.09 -1.06
C ASN A 506 -7.50 -22.37 -2.41
N SER A 507 -6.27 -22.36 -2.96
CA SER A 507 -5.92 -21.74 -4.24
C SER A 507 -6.63 -22.36 -5.47
N ASP A 508 -7.35 -23.47 -5.29
CA ASP A 508 -8.28 -24.00 -6.28
C ASP A 508 -9.48 -23.06 -6.51
N ILE A 509 -9.89 -22.32 -5.47
CA ILE A 509 -11.03 -21.40 -5.46
C ILE A 509 -10.68 -19.95 -5.10
N VAL A 510 -9.57 -19.70 -4.41
CA VAL A 510 -9.02 -18.35 -4.15
C VAL A 510 -8.05 -18.01 -5.28
N GLU A 511 -8.41 -17.02 -6.11
CA GLU A 511 -7.62 -16.64 -7.29
C GLU A 511 -6.62 -15.52 -7.00
N MET A 512 -7.00 -14.61 -6.09
CA MET A 512 -6.33 -13.33 -5.84
C MET A 512 -6.50 -12.95 -4.37
N ALA A 513 -5.49 -12.33 -3.78
CA ALA A 513 -5.50 -11.80 -2.43
C ALA A 513 -4.54 -10.61 -2.28
N SER A 514 -4.96 -9.56 -1.59
CA SER A 514 -4.16 -8.36 -1.34
C SER A 514 -4.35 -7.81 0.07
N TYR A 515 -3.23 -7.47 0.71
CA TYR A 515 -3.22 -6.82 2.02
C TYR A 515 -3.60 -5.35 1.89
N ALA A 516 -4.29 -4.80 2.89
CA ALA A 516 -4.83 -3.45 2.83
C ALA A 516 -4.96 -2.81 4.22
N PRO A 517 -4.60 -1.52 4.41
CA PRO A 517 -3.99 -0.62 3.43
C PRO A 517 -2.48 -0.84 3.25
N LEU A 518 -1.96 -0.43 2.10
CA LEU A 518 -0.57 -0.68 1.72
C LEU A 518 0.43 0.36 2.28
N PHE A 519 0.01 1.62 2.42
CA PHE A 519 0.90 2.76 2.63
C PHE A 519 0.37 3.74 3.69
N VAL A 520 1.29 4.36 4.43
CA VAL A 520 0.98 5.44 5.40
C VAL A 520 2.09 6.48 5.53
N ASN A 521 1.76 7.74 5.26
CA ASN A 521 2.57 8.88 5.68
C ASN A 521 2.37 9.07 7.18
N ALA A 522 3.44 8.91 7.95
CA ALA A 522 3.39 8.93 9.41
C ALA A 522 3.00 10.29 10.02
N ASN A 523 2.93 11.36 9.21
CA ASN A 523 2.48 12.68 9.65
C ASN A 523 0.95 12.82 9.66
N ASP A 524 0.21 12.03 8.86
CA ASP A 524 -1.25 12.01 8.87
C ASP A 524 -1.80 10.60 8.68
N ARG A 525 -1.79 9.86 9.79
CA ARG A 525 -2.21 8.46 9.89
C ARG A 525 -3.71 8.40 10.21
N ARG A 526 -4.52 8.02 9.22
CA ARG A 526 -5.98 7.88 9.28
C ARG A 526 -6.44 6.46 9.62
N TRP A 527 -5.62 5.46 9.35
CA TRP A 527 -5.91 4.05 9.66
C TRP A 527 -4.72 3.35 10.31
N ASN A 528 -4.99 2.16 10.84
CA ASN A 528 -3.99 1.25 11.38
C ASN A 528 -4.44 -0.21 11.23
N PRO A 529 -3.54 -1.15 10.93
CA PRO A 529 -2.13 -0.97 10.54
C PRO A 529 -1.99 -0.72 9.03
N ASP A 530 -0.77 -0.62 8.53
CA ASP A 530 -0.46 -0.54 7.09
C ASP A 530 0.83 -1.33 6.81
N ALA A 531 1.08 -1.70 5.55
CA ALA A 531 2.29 -2.46 5.21
C ALA A 531 3.56 -1.59 5.22
N ILE A 532 3.50 -0.39 4.63
CA ILE A 532 4.66 0.47 4.39
C ILE A 532 4.43 1.84 5.04
N VAL A 533 5.28 2.18 6.01
CA VAL A 533 5.23 3.48 6.72
C VAL A 533 6.32 4.38 6.18
N PHE A 534 6.00 5.62 5.84
CA PHE A 534 6.97 6.57 5.29
C PHE A 534 6.73 8.02 5.76
N ASN A 535 7.64 8.90 5.38
CA ASN A 535 7.50 10.36 5.40
C ASN A 535 8.25 10.94 4.19
N SER A 536 8.60 12.23 4.21
CA SER A 536 9.34 12.89 3.13
C SER A 536 10.63 12.16 2.72
N SER A 537 11.36 11.56 3.65
CA SER A 537 12.76 11.12 3.48
C SER A 537 13.09 9.72 3.98
N LYS A 538 12.16 9.07 4.70
CA LYS A 538 12.36 7.75 5.31
C LYS A 538 11.14 6.87 5.07
N HIS A 539 11.38 5.57 4.96
CA HIS A 539 10.35 4.54 4.86
C HIS A 539 10.79 3.29 5.63
N TYR A 540 9.84 2.42 5.98
CA TYR A 540 10.09 1.06 6.48
C TYR A 540 8.87 0.16 6.25
N GLY A 541 9.11 -1.14 6.09
CA GLY A 541 8.07 -2.15 6.06
C GLY A 541 7.73 -2.62 7.48
N THR A 542 6.45 -2.69 7.82
CA THR A 542 5.95 -3.34 9.04
C THR A 542 6.15 -4.87 8.97
N PRO A 543 6.01 -5.62 10.06
CA PRO A 543 6.06 -7.08 10.04
C PRO A 543 5.11 -7.69 9.00
N SER A 544 3.95 -7.06 8.75
CA SER A 544 2.98 -7.46 7.73
C SER A 544 3.51 -7.32 6.30
N TYR A 545 4.26 -6.25 5.98
CA TYR A 545 5.00 -6.14 4.71
C TYR A 545 5.98 -7.31 4.51
N TRP A 546 6.72 -7.65 5.56
CA TRP A 546 7.67 -8.77 5.49
C TRP A 546 6.98 -10.13 5.33
N VAL A 547 5.75 -10.28 5.81
CA VAL A 547 4.90 -11.43 5.50
C VAL A 547 4.49 -11.44 4.03
N GLN A 548 4.02 -10.32 3.44
CA GLN A 548 3.73 -10.27 1.99
C GLN A 548 4.96 -10.70 1.17
N LYS A 549 6.13 -10.14 1.49
CA LYS A 549 7.39 -10.49 0.83
C LYS A 549 7.80 -11.95 1.00
N LEU A 550 7.43 -12.61 2.11
CA LEU A 550 7.72 -14.03 2.35
C LEU A 550 6.82 -14.98 1.52
N PHE A 551 5.64 -14.51 1.09
CA PHE A 551 4.66 -15.28 0.33
C PHE A 551 4.72 -15.05 -1.19
N ARG A 552 5.55 -14.11 -1.69
CA ARG A 552 5.62 -13.77 -3.12
C ARG A 552 5.94 -14.95 -4.05
N GLU A 553 6.77 -15.90 -3.63
CA GLU A 553 7.09 -17.10 -4.43
C GLU A 553 5.96 -18.14 -4.50
N SER A 554 4.81 -17.88 -3.87
CA SER A 554 3.65 -18.78 -3.91
C SER A 554 2.77 -18.58 -5.16
N SER A 555 2.73 -17.38 -5.73
CA SER A 555 2.03 -17.11 -6.99
C SER A 555 2.66 -17.92 -8.12
N GLY A 556 1.86 -18.72 -8.83
CA GLY A 556 2.35 -19.60 -9.91
C GLY A 556 3.16 -20.83 -9.45
N ALA A 557 3.32 -21.05 -8.13
CA ALA A 557 3.95 -22.25 -7.60
C ALA A 557 3.03 -23.48 -7.66
N ASN A 558 3.55 -24.66 -7.31
CA ASN A 558 2.75 -25.88 -7.15
C ASN A 558 2.59 -26.20 -5.66
N LEU A 559 1.36 -26.18 -5.15
CA LEU A 559 1.04 -26.59 -3.78
C LEU A 559 1.08 -28.10 -3.66
N LEU A 560 1.87 -28.60 -2.71
CA LEU A 560 2.00 -30.03 -2.41
C LEU A 560 0.94 -30.49 -1.41
N ASP A 561 0.59 -31.78 -1.47
CA ASP A 561 -0.17 -32.41 -0.40
C ASP A 561 0.66 -32.43 0.89
N SER A 562 0.14 -31.80 1.94
CA SER A 562 0.85 -31.63 3.22
C SER A 562 -0.10 -31.78 4.40
N LYS A 563 0.25 -32.69 5.31
CA LYS A 563 -0.56 -33.05 6.48
C LYS A 563 0.21 -32.75 7.76
N LEU A 564 -0.19 -31.68 8.44
CA LEU A 564 0.25 -31.35 9.79
C LEU A 564 -0.54 -32.18 10.81
N GLN A 565 0.17 -33.01 11.57
CA GLN A 565 -0.33 -33.78 12.70
C GLN A 565 0.10 -33.08 13.99
N THR A 566 -0.85 -32.47 14.70
CA THR A 566 -0.60 -31.71 15.92
C THR A 566 -1.84 -31.74 16.80
N ASN A 567 -1.64 -31.63 18.11
CA ASN A 567 -2.73 -31.40 19.08
C ASN A 567 -2.96 -29.90 19.36
N SER A 568 -2.14 -29.02 18.77
CA SER A 568 -2.24 -27.56 18.95
C SER A 568 -2.99 -26.91 17.80
N SER A 569 -3.99 -26.09 18.13
CA SER A 569 -4.69 -25.22 17.19
C SER A 569 -3.89 -23.97 16.81
N THR A 570 -2.72 -23.73 17.38
CA THR A 570 -1.87 -22.55 17.11
C THR A 570 -0.78 -22.81 16.06
N LEU A 571 -0.86 -23.91 15.33
CA LEU A 571 0.11 -24.31 14.31
C LEU A 571 -0.55 -24.52 12.96
N VAL A 572 -0.01 -23.89 11.93
CA VAL A 572 -0.43 -24.08 10.54
C VAL A 572 0.79 -24.10 9.63
N ALA A 573 0.79 -25.00 8.64
CA ALA A 573 1.86 -25.15 7.66
C ALA A 573 1.34 -25.36 6.23
N SER A 574 2.10 -24.92 5.23
CA SER A 574 1.99 -25.32 3.81
C SER A 574 3.36 -25.69 3.25
N ALA A 575 3.35 -26.44 2.14
CA ALA A 575 4.55 -26.77 1.37
C ALA A 575 4.28 -26.57 -0.13
N ILE A 576 5.10 -25.78 -0.80
CA ILE A 576 5.00 -25.50 -2.23
C ILE A 576 6.31 -25.88 -2.94
N THR A 577 6.26 -26.18 -4.23
CA THR A 577 7.44 -26.15 -5.11
C THR A 577 7.37 -24.96 -6.07
N TRP A 578 8.44 -24.18 -6.11
CA TRP A 578 8.57 -23.00 -6.96
C TRP A 578 9.92 -23.04 -7.71
N GLN A 579 10.04 -22.28 -8.79
CA GLN A 579 11.26 -22.20 -9.59
C GLN A 579 11.80 -20.77 -9.60
N ASN A 580 13.11 -20.61 -9.38
CA ASN A 580 13.75 -19.30 -9.45
C ASN A 580 14.03 -18.86 -10.90
N SER A 581 14.52 -17.62 -11.07
CA SER A 581 14.90 -17.05 -12.37
C SER A 581 15.94 -17.87 -13.15
N ASP A 582 16.75 -18.65 -12.44
CA ASP A 582 17.86 -19.43 -13.01
C ASP A 582 17.42 -20.87 -13.37
N GLY A 583 16.12 -21.18 -13.22
CA GLY A 583 15.56 -22.50 -13.48
C GLY A 583 15.76 -23.52 -12.35
N LYS A 584 16.28 -23.13 -11.18
CA LYS A 584 16.41 -24.00 -10.01
C LYS A 584 15.08 -24.14 -9.29
N THR A 585 14.70 -25.37 -8.95
CA THR A 585 13.47 -25.67 -8.22
C THR A 585 13.75 -25.79 -6.72
N TYR A 586 12.88 -25.20 -5.92
CA TYR A 586 12.95 -25.21 -4.45
C TYR A 586 11.65 -25.75 -3.86
N LEU A 587 11.77 -26.58 -2.82
CA LEU A 587 10.69 -26.91 -1.90
C LEU A 587 10.64 -25.84 -0.80
N LYS A 588 9.59 -25.02 -0.78
CA LYS A 588 9.36 -23.99 0.24
C LYS A 588 8.31 -24.46 1.24
N ILE A 589 8.73 -24.68 2.48
CA ILE A 589 7.87 -25.12 3.59
C ILE A 589 7.68 -23.95 4.54
N LYS A 590 6.45 -23.46 4.68
CA LYS A 590 6.10 -22.32 5.55
C LYS A 590 5.31 -22.82 6.75
N ILE A 591 5.72 -22.46 7.96
CA ILE A 591 5.05 -22.84 9.21
C ILE A 591 4.90 -21.62 10.12
N VAL A 592 3.68 -21.36 10.58
CA VAL A 592 3.38 -20.38 11.62
C VAL A 592 3.17 -21.10 12.94
N ASN A 593 3.93 -20.71 13.97
CA ASN A 593 3.64 -21.00 15.37
C ASN A 593 3.08 -19.75 16.04
N PHE A 594 1.75 -19.69 16.17
CA PHE A 594 1.01 -18.64 16.86
C PHE A 594 0.91 -18.91 18.38
N GLY A 595 1.60 -19.94 18.89
CA GLY A 595 1.61 -20.32 20.31
C GLY A 595 2.79 -19.71 21.09
N ASN A 596 2.65 -19.70 22.42
CA ASN A 596 3.67 -19.22 23.35
C ASN A 596 4.76 -20.25 23.70
N SER A 597 4.61 -21.50 23.27
CA SER A 597 5.58 -22.58 23.51
C SER A 597 6.45 -22.83 22.27
N LYS A 598 7.67 -23.34 22.50
CA LYS A 598 8.48 -23.95 21.45
C LYS A 598 7.82 -25.24 20.96
N VAL A 599 7.99 -25.51 19.67
CA VAL A 599 7.46 -26.71 19.01
C VAL A 599 8.61 -27.47 18.37
N ASN A 600 8.76 -28.74 18.76
CA ASN A 600 9.61 -29.71 18.07
C ASN A 600 8.79 -30.28 16.91
N LEU A 601 9.03 -29.77 15.71
CA LEU A 601 8.38 -30.22 14.49
C LEU A 601 9.28 -31.25 13.80
N LYS A 602 8.82 -32.49 13.66
CA LYS A 602 9.41 -33.42 12.69
C LYS A 602 8.80 -33.16 11.31
N VAL A 603 9.63 -32.98 10.29
CA VAL A 603 9.19 -32.88 8.89
C VAL A 603 9.64 -34.13 8.16
N SER A 604 8.73 -34.77 7.42
CA SER A 604 9.00 -35.94 6.58
C SER A 604 8.52 -35.68 5.14
N ILE A 605 9.42 -35.78 4.17
CA ILE A 605 9.21 -35.44 2.75
C ILE A 605 9.31 -36.73 1.92
N ASP A 606 8.21 -37.09 1.27
CA ASP A 606 8.12 -38.20 0.32
C ASP A 606 7.91 -37.69 -1.12
N GLY A 607 8.32 -38.49 -2.11
CA GLY A 607 8.14 -38.18 -3.54
C GLY A 607 9.12 -37.17 -4.14
N LEU A 608 10.09 -36.65 -3.39
CA LEU A 608 11.07 -35.65 -3.88
C LEU A 608 12.52 -36.01 -3.51
N GLY A 609 13.45 -35.70 -4.42
CA GLY A 609 14.89 -35.69 -4.16
C GLY A 609 15.33 -34.29 -3.72
N LEU A 610 16.04 -34.19 -2.59
CA LEU A 610 16.66 -32.95 -2.13
C LEU A 610 18.12 -32.92 -2.56
N SER A 611 18.60 -31.77 -3.02
CA SER A 611 19.97 -31.60 -3.47
C SER A 611 20.94 -31.70 -2.30
N SER A 612 22.06 -32.40 -2.50
CA SER A 612 23.17 -32.47 -1.54
C SER A 612 23.93 -31.13 -1.40
N GLN A 613 23.60 -30.12 -2.19
CA GLN A 613 24.16 -28.77 -2.11
C GLN A 613 23.50 -27.94 -0.99
N LEU A 614 23.77 -28.31 0.26
CA LEU A 614 23.23 -27.67 1.47
C LEU A 614 23.48 -26.15 1.53
N SER A 615 24.51 -25.64 0.86
CA SER A 615 24.83 -24.21 0.77
C SER A 615 23.76 -23.35 0.10
N GLU A 616 22.80 -23.94 -0.60
CA GLU A 616 21.68 -23.24 -1.23
C GLU A 616 20.33 -23.43 -0.50
N SER A 617 20.30 -24.23 0.57
CA SER A 617 19.10 -24.44 1.38
C SER A 617 19.08 -23.47 2.56
N THR A 618 18.00 -22.69 2.71
CA THR A 618 17.92 -21.61 3.70
C THR A 618 16.72 -21.74 4.64
N LYS A 619 16.90 -21.26 5.88
CA LYS A 619 15.86 -21.09 6.89
C LYS A 619 15.66 -19.59 7.11
N THR A 620 14.42 -19.12 6.98
CA THR A 620 14.05 -17.72 7.23
C THR A 620 13.06 -17.65 8.38
N VAL A 621 13.33 -16.85 9.40
CA VAL A 621 12.45 -16.70 10.59
C VAL A 621 12.07 -15.23 10.79
N LEU A 622 10.77 -14.96 10.92
CA LEU A 622 10.24 -13.69 11.43
C LEU A 622 9.67 -13.93 12.83
N THR A 623 10.25 -13.28 13.83
CA THR A 623 9.86 -13.35 15.25
C THR A 623 10.48 -12.17 16.01
N SER A 624 10.15 -11.99 17.28
CA SER A 624 10.77 -10.99 18.15
C SER A 624 10.63 -11.35 19.63
N SER A 625 11.24 -10.55 20.51
CA SER A 625 11.18 -10.73 21.96
C SER A 625 9.79 -10.48 22.55
N ASN A 626 8.97 -9.64 21.90
CA ASN A 626 7.61 -9.32 22.32
C ASN A 626 6.67 -9.38 21.10
N LEU A 627 5.46 -9.92 21.32
CA LEU A 627 4.39 -9.99 20.32
C LEU A 627 3.97 -8.61 19.76
N MET A 628 4.06 -7.57 20.58
CA MET A 628 3.72 -6.21 20.20
C MET A 628 4.95 -5.40 19.77
N ASP A 629 6.03 -6.06 19.34
CA ASP A 629 7.17 -5.38 18.73
C ASP A 629 6.81 -4.93 17.30
N GLU A 630 7.07 -3.65 17.02
CA GLU A 630 6.81 -2.95 15.75
C GLU A 630 8.10 -2.34 15.18
N ASN A 631 8.16 -2.12 13.87
CA ASN A 631 9.22 -1.33 13.24
C ASN A 631 8.92 0.18 13.38
N SER A 632 9.96 1.03 13.34
CA SER A 632 9.82 2.49 13.44
C SER A 632 10.93 3.22 12.70
N PHE A 633 10.83 4.55 12.49
CA PHE A 633 11.93 5.31 11.88
C PHE A 633 13.23 5.33 12.71
N SER A 634 13.17 5.02 14.01
CA SER A 634 14.35 4.89 14.88
C SER A 634 14.91 3.47 14.92
N ASN A 635 14.08 2.46 14.64
CA ASN A 635 14.52 1.08 14.46
C ASN A 635 13.71 0.39 13.34
N PRO A 636 14.02 0.68 12.06
CA PRO A 636 13.21 0.25 10.91
C PRO A 636 13.37 -1.24 10.59
N LYS A 637 14.26 -1.95 11.30
CA LYS A 637 14.56 -3.37 11.14
C LYS A 637 14.47 -4.15 12.46
N LYS A 638 13.64 -3.71 13.40
CA LYS A 638 13.44 -4.36 14.70
C LYS A 638 12.85 -5.77 14.57
N VAL A 639 11.88 -5.91 13.66
CA VAL A 639 11.13 -7.13 13.36
C VAL A 639 11.16 -7.34 11.86
N VAL A 640 12.13 -8.13 11.40
CA VAL A 640 12.38 -8.46 9.99
C VAL A 640 12.75 -9.93 9.86
N PRO A 641 12.61 -10.56 8.67
CA PRO A 641 12.99 -11.95 8.48
C PRO A 641 14.51 -12.10 8.58
N ALA A 642 14.97 -12.97 9.48
CA ALA A 642 16.36 -13.36 9.60
C ALA A 642 16.58 -14.68 8.83
N GLN A 643 17.49 -14.65 7.84
CA GLN A 643 17.84 -15.82 7.03
C GLN A 643 19.15 -16.45 7.51
N THR A 644 19.19 -17.78 7.60
CA THR A 644 20.38 -18.60 7.86
C THR A 644 20.43 -19.78 6.89
N LEU A 645 21.56 -20.46 6.79
CA LEU A 645 21.63 -21.75 6.10
C LEU A 645 20.89 -22.83 6.90
N VAL A 646 20.43 -23.89 6.24
CA VAL A 646 19.93 -25.12 6.87
C VAL A 646 21.10 -26.07 7.10
N GLU A 647 21.40 -26.39 8.36
CA GLU A 647 22.54 -27.25 8.72
C GLU A 647 22.37 -28.70 8.23
N ASN A 648 21.14 -29.23 8.29
CA ASN A 648 20.79 -30.58 7.85
C ASN A 648 19.49 -30.54 7.04
N ALA A 649 19.58 -30.32 5.72
CA ALA A 649 18.43 -30.47 4.82
C ALA A 649 18.37 -31.92 4.32
N ASP A 650 17.43 -32.69 4.84
CA ASP A 650 17.19 -34.09 4.49
C ASP A 650 15.67 -34.36 4.42
N LYS A 651 15.28 -35.51 3.90
CA LYS A 651 13.87 -35.94 3.77
C LYS A 651 13.17 -36.05 5.11
N ASP A 652 13.88 -36.49 6.14
CA ASP A 652 13.44 -36.44 7.53
C ASP A 652 14.29 -35.40 8.27
N MET A 653 13.69 -34.31 8.74
CA MET A 653 14.37 -33.29 9.53
C MET A 653 13.58 -32.92 10.79
N ASP A 654 14.27 -32.87 11.93
CA ASP A 654 13.73 -32.37 13.19
C ASP A 654 14.09 -30.89 13.36
N VAL A 655 13.09 -30.02 13.44
CA VAL A 655 13.28 -28.57 13.54
C VAL A 655 12.55 -27.99 14.74
N VAL A 656 13.22 -27.08 15.47
CA VAL A 656 12.60 -26.34 16.57
C VAL A 656 12.04 -25.02 16.04
N LEU A 657 10.73 -24.84 16.19
CA LEU A 657 10.03 -23.58 15.93
C LEU A 657 10.01 -22.75 17.21
N SER A 658 10.38 -21.48 17.10
CA SER A 658 10.22 -20.50 18.18
C SER A 658 8.75 -20.27 18.49
N PRO A 659 8.38 -19.92 19.74
CA PRO A 659 7.07 -19.34 20.01
C PRO A 659 6.89 -18.07 19.18
N TYR A 660 5.65 -17.75 18.81
CA TYR A 660 5.30 -16.54 18.07
C TYR A 660 6.24 -16.25 16.89
N SER A 661 6.26 -17.16 15.92
CA SER A 661 7.12 -17.07 14.75
C SER A 661 6.47 -17.61 13.48
N ILE A 662 6.84 -17.05 12.33
CA ILE A 662 6.77 -17.76 11.06
C ILE A 662 8.18 -18.18 10.66
N THR A 663 8.31 -19.46 10.30
CA THR A 663 9.53 -20.06 9.77
C THR A 663 9.27 -20.56 8.35
N SER A 664 10.11 -20.16 7.40
CA SER A 664 10.20 -20.72 6.05
C SER A 664 11.47 -21.56 5.92
N PHE A 665 11.38 -22.71 5.27
CA PHE A 665 12.52 -23.48 4.79
C PHE A 665 12.46 -23.54 3.27
N ASP A 666 13.45 -22.98 2.60
CA ASP A 666 13.62 -23.04 1.16
C ASP A 666 14.72 -24.06 0.85
N LEU A 667 14.34 -25.25 0.41
CA LEU A 667 15.23 -26.41 0.22
C LEU A 667 15.45 -26.67 -1.28
N LEU A 668 16.69 -26.66 -1.75
CA LEU A 668 17.00 -26.93 -3.16
C LEU A 668 16.67 -28.39 -3.52
N THR A 669 15.92 -28.61 -4.59
CA THR A 669 15.58 -29.96 -5.08
C THR A 669 16.62 -30.48 -6.08
N GLU A 670 16.74 -31.80 -6.22
CA GLU A 670 17.58 -32.39 -7.28
C GLU A 670 17.06 -32.01 -8.67
N SER A 671 17.97 -31.65 -9.59
CA SER A 671 17.62 -31.37 -10.97
C SER A 671 17.23 -32.66 -11.69
N ASN A 672 15.95 -32.82 -12.05
CA ASN A 672 15.50 -33.85 -12.99
C ASN A 672 15.99 -33.54 -14.42
N SER A 673 17.31 -33.66 -14.62
CA SER A 673 17.89 -33.81 -15.95
C SER A 673 17.40 -35.14 -16.53
N ILE A 674 16.39 -35.08 -17.40
CA ILE A 674 15.90 -36.24 -18.12
C ILE A 674 17.06 -36.79 -18.94
N ARG A 675 17.70 -37.85 -18.43
CA ARG A 675 18.61 -38.69 -19.22
C ARG A 675 17.79 -39.36 -20.30
N MET A 676 17.69 -38.72 -21.48
CA MET A 676 17.34 -39.45 -22.68
C MET A 676 18.35 -40.60 -22.83
N PRO A 677 17.91 -41.86 -22.98
CA PRO A 677 18.81 -42.95 -23.27
C PRO A 677 19.50 -42.63 -24.59
N GLN A 678 20.84 -42.63 -24.60
CA GLN A 678 21.57 -42.67 -25.87
C GLN A 678 21.21 -43.98 -26.56
N THR A 679 20.43 -43.89 -27.64
CA THR A 679 20.17 -45.02 -28.52
C THR A 679 21.45 -45.30 -29.31
N GLU A 680 22.16 -46.36 -28.94
CA GLU A 680 23.29 -46.88 -29.71
C GLU A 680 22.81 -47.27 -31.12
N SER A 681 23.11 -46.42 -32.10
CA SER A 681 22.86 -46.72 -33.50
C SER A 681 23.93 -47.69 -34.03
N PHE A 682 23.62 -48.99 -34.00
CA PHE A 682 24.42 -50.00 -34.68
C PHE A 682 24.45 -49.75 -36.20
N SER A 683 25.56 -49.17 -36.69
CA SER A 683 25.85 -49.05 -38.11
C SER A 683 26.29 -50.40 -38.69
N ARG A 684 25.35 -51.13 -39.29
CA ARG A 684 25.70 -52.14 -40.30
C ARG A 684 25.88 -51.45 -41.65
N SER A 685 27.10 -51.44 -42.17
CA SER A 685 27.37 -51.29 -43.59
C SER A 685 28.11 -52.53 -44.09
N SER A 686 27.60 -53.11 -45.18
CA SER A 686 28.23 -54.19 -45.93
C SER A 686 28.79 -53.63 -47.23
N ILE A 687 29.77 -54.35 -47.81
CA ILE A 687 30.54 -54.05 -49.03
C ILE A 687 31.74 -53.14 -48.76
#